data_AF-A0A8R1E3Q5-F1
#
_entry.id   AF-A0A8R1E3Q5-F1
#
_cell.length_a   1.000
_cell.length_b   1.000
_cell.length_c   1.000
_cell.angle_alpha   90.00
_cell.angle_beta   90.00
_cell.angle_gamma   90.00
#
_symmetry.space_group_name_H-M   'P 1'
#
loop_
_entity.id
_entity.type
_entity.pdbx_description
1 polymer ?
#
loop_
_entity_poly.entity_id
_entity_poly.type
_entity_poly.pdbx_seq_one_letter_code
_entity_poly.pdbx_strand_id
1 'polypeptide(L)'
;MPHKTESMLVEAASLPRSKHLGNASASTEDLDVEMIAGPMNSPNTLFQTNYVLKSDQCYSSKTSDKSTQVDFPCENTDSVVELFSDEFYTLKEENIRIKRDIEASESMRINQRTRYLEAISARNRFRRQLSAKSKKLNTVNSKLSQVITENQMLIKMEKKQLPQSETAYSSLSNATSKKKKSKLVIQYIQDVTNEEDICAFLEDFIKFIEDEEGQTCSFRLSVWQCVVLKTRASITRYQIEQMKQVFVEFLGRDVLPPVKTTCQLSNKISGIELYQSSIVQSNGKSVTTIQCIDIRRLMEWILEELSASGQLLYDDYSGEDVVLGIGGDSGGGSTKICLLIGNLRQPNSTKHIVTIAVFDDSDTYENIEKYLQPTLDQLNNLRTIKFVENDKLVIRRIVLKVVGDFKFVSEMLAHRKQSCKFFCPLCFQDNTRGTNTIACLDVAKKSSDRTTLTYHRDAEYGNFGVKMGQGPLLKNVEVKNYLPGMLHLITGLFNKYVLQPIWQYAMSIDNDTDFVIFRDMQRTVKEAEKRVEEAKKNAEENGNLEDKEILEIELQVVLNQFRRINEIVTGCDGSVWKEVENAWESIGASRKAFFQQFTGNHVKLILSKEGVNKTRRVFQTRSSKKLETILESMDQLHKIMRLSTNKLLDDTEIEEFEEAIKKFVSCLKDSLPSDSVTLKLHTLVHHSRDVLTEQHTHGRLSEQGIEATHSLFNRLERRFVSFRCKKARYMHIVQELLYQSKNSPNFFAGFGYCLLFRE
;
A
#
# COMPACT_ATOMS: atom_id res chain seq x y z
N MET A 1 -26.29 36.57 -19.67
CA MET A 1 -26.40 37.09 -21.06
C MET A 1 -26.09 35.94 -22.00
N PRO A 2 -26.93 35.64 -23.01
CA PRO A 2 -26.75 34.50 -23.94
C PRO A 2 -26.28 34.91 -25.35
N HIS A 3 -25.99 33.90 -26.19
CA HIS A 3 -25.63 33.86 -27.64
C HIS A 3 -24.23 33.26 -27.91
N LYS A 4 -24.00 32.44 -28.95
CA LYS A 4 -24.93 31.74 -29.88
C LYS A 4 -24.24 30.54 -30.58
N THR A 5 -25.03 29.50 -30.87
CA THR A 5 -25.02 28.56 -32.03
C THR A 5 -23.74 28.12 -32.79
N GLU A 6 -23.76 26.82 -33.10
CA GLU A 6 -23.41 26.17 -34.40
C GLU A 6 -21.99 25.64 -34.68
N SER A 7 -21.88 24.90 -35.79
CA SER A 7 -21.02 23.73 -35.98
C SER A 7 -20.50 23.61 -37.40
N MET A 8 -19.33 22.97 -37.59
CA MET A 8 -19.13 21.80 -38.49
C MET A 8 -17.64 21.42 -38.63
N LEU A 9 -17.46 20.14 -38.99
CA LEU A 9 -16.35 19.41 -39.63
C LEU A 9 -15.25 20.24 -40.35
N VAL A 10 -14.04 19.64 -40.50
CA VAL A 10 -13.42 19.21 -41.80
C VAL A 10 -11.89 18.98 -41.65
N GLU A 11 -11.43 17.83 -42.18
CA GLU A 11 -10.08 17.43 -42.68
C GLU A 11 -8.75 17.71 -41.94
N ALA A 12 -7.87 16.69 -42.00
CA ALA A 12 -6.44 16.86 -42.22
C ALA A 12 -5.92 15.75 -43.18
N ALA A 13 -5.24 16.15 -44.27
CA ALA A 13 -4.61 15.26 -45.24
C ALA A 13 -3.35 14.58 -44.65
N SER A 14 -2.94 13.34 -45.02
CA SER A 14 -2.40 12.89 -46.33
C SER A 14 -1.18 13.73 -46.76
N LEU A 15 0.02 13.24 -47.14
CA LEU A 15 0.53 11.98 -47.74
C LEU A 15 2.09 11.96 -47.55
N PRO A 16 2.95 11.21 -48.29
CA PRO A 16 2.93 9.82 -48.78
C PRO A 16 4.22 9.01 -48.46
N ARG A 17 4.20 7.68 -48.66
CA ARG A 17 5.04 6.98 -49.67
C ARG A 17 4.66 5.51 -49.82
N SER A 18 5.02 4.91 -50.96
CA SER A 18 4.46 3.66 -51.49
C SER A 18 5.51 2.59 -51.77
N LYS A 19 5.07 1.33 -51.88
CA LYS A 19 5.25 0.53 -53.12
C LYS A 19 4.37 -0.73 -53.16
N HIS A 20 4.10 -1.15 -54.40
CA HIS A 20 3.33 -2.30 -54.89
C HIS A 20 3.68 -3.65 -54.18
N LEU A 21 2.85 -4.70 -54.19
CA LEU A 21 2.04 -5.23 -55.31
C LEU A 21 0.63 -5.74 -54.92
N GLY A 22 -0.28 -5.72 -55.90
CA GLY A 22 -1.38 -6.68 -56.03
C GLY A 22 -1.06 -7.71 -57.13
N ASN A 23 -2.01 -8.46 -57.69
CA ASN A 23 -3.46 -8.39 -57.54
C ASN A 23 -4.11 -9.67 -58.13
N ALA A 24 -5.38 -9.94 -57.79
CA ALA A 24 -6.37 -10.64 -58.65
C ALA A 24 -6.07 -12.10 -59.08
N SER A 25 -6.99 -12.84 -59.73
CA SER A 25 -8.45 -13.02 -59.57
C SER A 25 -8.91 -14.16 -60.51
N ALA A 26 -10.05 -14.81 -60.23
CA ALA A 26 -11.01 -15.29 -61.24
C ALA A 26 -12.22 -15.97 -60.58
N SER A 27 -13.34 -15.27 -60.52
CA SER A 27 -14.68 -15.82 -60.34
C SER A 27 -15.46 -15.60 -61.64
N THR A 28 -16.28 -16.56 -62.03
CA THR A 28 -17.46 -16.34 -62.89
C THR A 28 -18.52 -17.37 -62.52
N GLU A 29 -19.67 -16.88 -62.08
CA GLU A 29 -20.95 -17.58 -62.13
C GLU A 29 -21.44 -17.65 -63.59
N ASP A 30 -22.49 -18.44 -63.90
CA ASP A 30 -23.79 -17.86 -64.28
C ASP A 30 -24.89 -18.89 -64.68
N LEU A 31 -26.13 -18.47 -64.38
CA LEU A 31 -27.40 -18.67 -65.11
C LEU A 31 -27.95 -20.09 -65.45
N ASP A 32 -28.81 -20.59 -64.55
CA ASP A 32 -30.29 -20.68 -64.66
C ASP A 32 -31.07 -21.23 -65.89
N VAL A 33 -32.33 -21.58 -65.58
CA VAL A 33 -33.54 -21.83 -66.41
C VAL A 33 -33.80 -23.26 -66.95
N GLU A 34 -34.77 -23.92 -66.28
CA GLU A 34 -35.89 -24.79 -66.76
C GLU A 34 -35.68 -25.84 -67.91
N MET A 35 -36.36 -26.99 -67.97
CA MET A 35 -37.83 -27.12 -68.08
C MET A 35 -38.36 -28.58 -68.02
N ILE A 36 -39.68 -28.72 -67.77
CA ILE A 36 -40.61 -29.79 -68.22
C ILE A 36 -40.68 -31.17 -67.49
N ALA A 37 -41.87 -31.38 -66.89
CA ALA A 37 -42.71 -32.59 -66.75
C ALA A 37 -42.32 -33.84 -65.90
N GLY A 38 -43.35 -34.33 -65.17
CA GLY A 38 -43.54 -35.74 -64.78
C GLY A 38 -44.39 -36.47 -65.83
N PRO A 39 -45.55 -37.13 -65.52
CA PRO A 39 -46.33 -37.06 -64.28
C PRO A 39 -46.97 -38.42 -63.84
N MET A 40 -47.98 -38.36 -62.94
CA MET A 40 -49.10 -39.31 -62.75
C MET A 40 -48.77 -40.76 -62.29
N ASN A 41 -49.48 -41.36 -61.33
CA ASN A 41 -50.93 -41.27 -61.10
C ASN A 41 -51.34 -41.41 -59.62
N SER A 42 -52.42 -40.70 -59.26
CA SER A 42 -53.38 -41.04 -58.19
C SER A 42 -54.56 -41.81 -58.85
N PRO A 43 -55.77 -41.99 -58.27
CA PRO A 43 -56.29 -41.64 -56.94
C PRO A 43 -57.08 -42.79 -56.29
N ASN A 44 -57.97 -42.41 -55.37
CA ASN A 44 -59.22 -43.08 -54.95
C ASN A 44 -59.23 -43.91 -53.66
N THR A 45 -60.30 -43.84 -52.84
CA THR A 45 -61.15 -42.73 -52.30
C THR A 45 -62.29 -43.39 -51.50
N LEU A 46 -63.01 -42.60 -50.68
CA LEU A 46 -64.36 -42.89 -50.14
C LEU A 46 -64.40 -44.02 -49.06
N PHE A 47 -65.03 -43.84 -47.89
CA PHE A 47 -66.48 -43.70 -47.58
C PHE A 47 -67.28 -44.97 -47.92
N GLN A 48 -68.24 -45.45 -47.12
CA GLN A 48 -68.67 -45.07 -45.75
C GLN A 48 -69.55 -46.21 -45.16
N THR A 49 -69.96 -46.08 -43.89
CA THR A 49 -71.20 -46.63 -43.26
C THR A 49 -71.58 -48.12 -43.42
N ASN A 50 -71.79 -48.75 -42.25
CA ASN A 50 -72.98 -49.53 -41.85
C ASN A 50 -73.71 -50.41 -42.89
N TYR A 51 -73.93 -51.69 -42.53
CA TYR A 51 -75.29 -52.11 -42.15
C TYR A 51 -75.27 -53.30 -41.18
N VAL A 52 -76.30 -53.39 -40.34
CA VAL A 52 -76.56 -54.48 -39.37
C VAL A 52 -77.55 -55.47 -39.97
N LEU A 53 -77.47 -56.76 -39.62
CA LEU A 53 -78.56 -57.75 -39.40
C LEU A 53 -77.89 -59.06 -38.88
N LYS A 54 -78.20 -59.54 -37.66
CA LYS A 54 -79.20 -60.59 -37.31
C LYS A 54 -78.83 -61.99 -37.84
N SER A 55 -78.56 -63.00 -36.99
CA SER A 55 -79.49 -63.80 -36.13
C SER A 55 -80.27 -64.85 -36.95
N ASP A 56 -80.66 -66.04 -36.48
CA ASP A 56 -80.81 -66.64 -35.14
C ASP A 56 -80.30 -68.11 -35.13
N GLN A 57 -79.77 -68.67 -34.03
CA GLN A 57 -80.46 -69.44 -32.97
C GLN A 57 -81.59 -70.41 -33.41
N CYS A 58 -81.36 -71.71 -33.17
CA CYS A 58 -82.30 -72.63 -32.51
C CYS A 58 -81.47 -73.83 -31.97
N TYR A 59 -81.29 -74.11 -30.67
CA TYR A 59 -82.24 -74.41 -29.57
C TYR A 59 -83.15 -75.62 -29.80
N SER A 60 -82.86 -76.72 -29.11
CA SER A 60 -83.77 -77.34 -28.11
C SER A 60 -83.18 -78.62 -27.51
N SER A 61 -83.61 -79.10 -26.33
CA SER A 61 -83.99 -78.42 -25.07
C SER A 61 -84.25 -79.46 -23.98
N LYS A 62 -84.03 -79.11 -22.69
CA LYS A 62 -84.63 -79.78 -21.50
C LYS A 62 -84.17 -81.24 -21.28
N THR A 63 -84.32 -81.86 -20.11
CA THR A 63 -84.74 -81.50 -18.73
C THR A 63 -83.89 -82.43 -17.83
N SER A 64 -83.11 -81.99 -16.84
CA SER A 64 -83.50 -81.41 -15.55
C SER A 64 -84.47 -82.27 -14.73
N ASP A 65 -83.91 -83.13 -13.87
CA ASP A 65 -84.39 -83.50 -12.52
C ASP A 65 -83.30 -84.42 -11.90
N LYS A 66 -82.88 -84.37 -10.62
CA LYS A 66 -83.61 -84.37 -9.33
C LYS A 66 -84.42 -85.67 -9.15
N SER A 67 -84.19 -86.50 -8.14
CA SER A 67 -83.51 -86.28 -6.87
C SER A 67 -83.10 -87.61 -6.22
N THR A 68 -82.54 -87.53 -5.01
CA THR A 68 -82.42 -88.59 -3.99
C THR A 68 -83.19 -89.90 -4.25
N GLN A 69 -82.46 -91.02 -4.26
CA GLN A 69 -83.03 -92.31 -3.90
C GLN A 69 -82.17 -92.99 -2.82
N VAL A 70 -82.85 -93.66 -1.90
CA VAL A 70 -82.30 -94.57 -0.89
C VAL A 70 -82.86 -95.96 -1.24
N ASP A 71 -81.99 -96.88 -1.67
CA ASP A 71 -82.03 -98.36 -1.59
C ASP A 71 -83.19 -99.24 -2.24
N PHE A 72 -82.81 -100.17 -3.18
CA PHE A 72 -83.43 -101.50 -3.61
C PHE A 72 -84.62 -101.61 -4.73
N PRO A 73 -85.00 -102.80 -5.37
CA PRO A 73 -85.38 -102.97 -6.87
C PRO A 73 -86.69 -103.73 -7.50
N CYS A 74 -87.00 -103.66 -8.89
CA CYS A 74 -87.57 -104.65 -9.97
C CYS A 74 -88.95 -104.63 -10.87
N GLU A 75 -88.91 -105.04 -12.21
CA GLU A 75 -89.81 -105.80 -13.27
C GLU A 75 -91.25 -105.42 -13.92
N ASN A 76 -91.94 -105.94 -15.05
CA ASN A 76 -91.76 -106.69 -16.42
C ASN A 76 -93.09 -107.00 -17.36
N THR A 77 -93.05 -107.56 -18.65
CA THR A 77 -94.08 -108.25 -19.65
C THR A 77 -95.06 -107.49 -20.69
N ASP A 78 -95.84 -107.92 -21.77
CA ASP A 78 -96.00 -108.93 -22.97
C ASP A 78 -97.31 -108.65 -23.92
N SER A 79 -97.88 -109.24 -25.07
CA SER A 79 -97.67 -110.13 -26.32
C SER A 79 -98.94 -110.26 -27.34
N VAL A 80 -98.94 -110.74 -28.68
CA VAL A 80 -100.11 -111.27 -29.64
C VAL A 80 -99.91 -111.36 -31.26
N VAL A 81 -100.57 -112.26 -32.12
CA VAL A 81 -100.54 -112.42 -33.69
C VAL A 81 -101.66 -113.33 -34.48
N GLU A 82 -102.11 -113.12 -35.79
CA GLU A 82 -102.68 -114.14 -36.84
C GLU A 82 -102.81 -113.74 -38.41
N LEU A 83 -102.79 -114.72 -39.38
CA LEU A 83 -103.34 -114.84 -40.80
C LEU A 83 -102.84 -114.11 -42.12
N PHE A 84 -101.56 -113.74 -42.32
CA PHE A 84 -101.01 -113.37 -43.68
C PHE A 84 -99.57 -113.93 -43.86
N SER A 85 -99.23 -114.62 -44.98
CA SER A 85 -97.93 -115.34 -45.11
C SER A 85 -97.20 -115.25 -46.49
N ASP A 86 -97.53 -116.12 -47.46
CA ASP A 86 -96.49 -116.67 -48.35
C ASP A 86 -95.98 -115.74 -49.47
N GLU A 87 -96.83 -114.92 -50.09
CA GLU A 87 -96.42 -114.03 -51.19
C GLU A 87 -95.42 -112.95 -50.76
N PHE A 88 -95.34 -112.67 -49.45
CA PHE A 88 -94.36 -111.74 -48.88
C PHE A 88 -92.93 -112.33 -48.83
N TYR A 89 -92.77 -113.66 -48.89
CA TYR A 89 -91.46 -114.30 -48.79
C TYR A 89 -90.64 -114.23 -50.08
N THR A 90 -91.26 -114.39 -51.25
CA THR A 90 -90.56 -114.35 -52.55
C THR A 90 -89.97 -112.97 -52.84
N LEU A 91 -90.79 -111.92 -52.67
CA LEU A 91 -90.36 -110.51 -52.82
C LEU A 91 -89.22 -110.14 -51.84
N LYS A 92 -89.14 -110.79 -50.68
CA LYS A 92 -88.12 -110.55 -49.66
C LYS A 92 -86.75 -111.13 -50.06
N GLU A 93 -86.71 -112.29 -50.72
CA GLU A 93 -85.45 -112.87 -51.22
C GLU A 93 -84.82 -112.02 -52.34
N GLU A 94 -85.62 -111.56 -53.29
CA GLU A 94 -85.13 -110.77 -54.44
C GLU A 94 -84.53 -109.43 -53.98
N ASN A 95 -85.18 -108.77 -53.01
CA ASN A 95 -84.68 -107.55 -52.37
C ASN A 95 -83.31 -107.76 -51.68
N ILE A 96 -83.08 -108.93 -51.09
CA ILE A 96 -81.80 -109.28 -50.44
C ILE A 96 -80.69 -109.49 -51.48
N ARG A 97 -81.00 -110.01 -52.68
CA ARG A 97 -80.02 -110.19 -53.75
C ARG A 97 -79.50 -108.84 -54.25
N ILE A 98 -80.40 -107.92 -54.61
CA ILE A 98 -80.04 -106.60 -55.19
C ILE A 98 -79.13 -105.78 -54.26
N LYS A 99 -79.32 -105.85 -52.94
CA LYS A 99 -78.49 -105.10 -51.98
C LYS A 99 -77.00 -105.47 -52.02
N ARG A 100 -76.68 -106.75 -52.23
CA ARG A 100 -75.27 -107.23 -52.23
C ARG A 100 -74.45 -106.67 -53.40
N ASP A 101 -75.08 -106.52 -54.57
CA ASP A 101 -74.40 -106.03 -55.77
C ASP A 101 -74.08 -104.52 -55.66
N ILE A 102 -74.86 -103.77 -54.88
CA ILE A 102 -74.60 -102.36 -54.54
C ILE A 102 -73.38 -102.27 -53.61
N GLU A 103 -73.34 -103.03 -52.52
CA GLU A 103 -72.24 -103.04 -51.54
C GLU A 103 -70.89 -103.41 -52.17
N ALA A 104 -70.89 -104.36 -53.10
CA ALA A 104 -69.71 -104.73 -53.89
C ALA A 104 -69.20 -103.56 -54.77
N SER A 105 -70.12 -102.82 -55.39
CA SER A 105 -69.81 -101.70 -56.27
C SER A 105 -69.23 -100.48 -55.54
N GLU A 106 -69.73 -100.19 -54.32
CA GLU A 106 -69.21 -99.08 -53.51
C GLU A 106 -67.79 -99.34 -53.00
N SER A 107 -67.51 -100.58 -52.57
CA SER A 107 -66.18 -101.00 -52.10
C SER A 107 -65.07 -100.75 -53.15
N MET A 108 -65.38 -100.95 -54.43
CA MET A 108 -64.42 -100.73 -55.52
C MET A 108 -64.08 -99.24 -55.72
N ARG A 109 -65.06 -98.33 -55.57
CA ARG A 109 -64.86 -96.88 -55.66
C ARG A 109 -63.97 -96.34 -54.53
N ILE A 110 -64.12 -96.87 -53.32
CA ILE A 110 -63.35 -96.42 -52.15
C ILE A 110 -61.85 -96.67 -52.36
N ASN A 111 -61.47 -97.84 -52.85
CA ASN A 111 -60.07 -98.22 -53.06
C ASN A 111 -59.36 -97.30 -54.09
N GLN A 112 -60.02 -96.97 -55.21
CA GLN A 112 -59.48 -96.04 -56.21
C GLN A 112 -59.21 -94.64 -55.64
N ARG A 113 -60.09 -94.14 -54.75
CA ARG A 113 -59.96 -92.81 -54.12
C ARG A 113 -58.72 -92.72 -53.21
N THR A 114 -58.35 -93.80 -52.53
CA THR A 114 -57.21 -93.84 -51.60
C THR A 114 -55.87 -93.58 -52.32
N ARG A 115 -55.61 -94.30 -53.42
CA ARG A 115 -54.34 -94.21 -54.17
C ARG A 115 -54.06 -92.81 -54.74
N TYR A 116 -55.12 -92.05 -55.07
CA TYR A 116 -55.00 -90.66 -55.55
C TYR A 116 -54.47 -89.69 -54.47
N LEU A 117 -54.85 -89.90 -53.20
CA LEU A 117 -54.46 -89.02 -52.09
C LEU A 117 -52.97 -89.18 -51.71
N GLU A 118 -52.41 -90.38 -51.85
CA GLU A 118 -51.01 -90.67 -51.55
C GLU A 118 -50.04 -89.88 -52.45
N ALA A 119 -50.34 -89.78 -53.75
CA ALA A 119 -49.57 -89.01 -54.71
C ALA A 119 -49.51 -87.50 -54.36
N ILE A 120 -50.62 -86.94 -53.90
CA ILE A 120 -50.71 -85.54 -53.45
C ILE A 120 -49.84 -85.30 -52.20
N SER A 121 -49.82 -86.27 -51.26
CA SER A 121 -48.99 -86.22 -50.05
C SER A 121 -47.49 -86.17 -50.36
N ALA A 122 -47.01 -86.92 -51.36
CA ALA A 122 -45.62 -86.89 -51.80
C ALA A 122 -45.20 -85.49 -52.31
N ARG A 123 -45.97 -84.89 -53.23
CA ARG A 123 -45.69 -83.56 -53.80
C ARG A 123 -45.59 -82.46 -52.72
N ASN A 124 -46.48 -82.52 -51.72
CA ASN A 124 -46.55 -81.51 -50.67
C ASN A 124 -45.36 -81.57 -49.69
N ARG A 125 -44.67 -82.71 -49.55
CA ARG A 125 -43.47 -82.84 -48.71
C ARG A 125 -42.26 -82.09 -49.30
N PHE A 126 -42.00 -82.23 -50.60
CA PHE A 126 -40.90 -81.51 -51.28
C PHE A 126 -41.04 -79.98 -51.18
N ARG A 127 -42.25 -79.44 -51.40
CA ARG A 127 -42.50 -77.99 -51.37
C ARG A 127 -42.18 -77.35 -50.00
N ARG A 128 -42.33 -78.10 -48.90
CA ARG A 128 -42.01 -77.64 -47.53
C ARG A 128 -40.50 -77.51 -47.30
N GLN A 129 -39.68 -78.41 -47.85
CA GLN A 129 -38.22 -78.38 -47.66
C GLN A 129 -37.56 -77.14 -48.32
N LEU A 130 -38.00 -76.77 -49.53
CA LEU A 130 -37.55 -75.56 -50.21
C LEU A 130 -37.88 -74.28 -49.41
N SER A 131 -39.10 -74.18 -48.88
CA SER A 131 -39.53 -73.06 -48.03
C SER A 131 -38.64 -72.90 -46.79
N ALA A 132 -38.28 -74.01 -46.14
CA ALA A 132 -37.42 -73.98 -44.95
C ALA A 132 -35.99 -73.48 -45.23
N LYS A 133 -35.40 -73.84 -46.37
CA LYS A 133 -34.06 -73.33 -46.76
C LYS A 133 -34.10 -71.83 -47.07
N SER A 134 -35.11 -71.36 -47.83
CA SER A 134 -35.26 -69.93 -48.17
C SER A 134 -35.39 -69.05 -46.92
N LYS A 135 -36.19 -69.45 -45.92
CA LYS A 135 -36.35 -68.68 -44.68
C LYS A 135 -35.03 -68.48 -43.92
N LYS A 136 -34.17 -69.50 -43.84
CA LYS A 136 -32.86 -69.40 -43.14
C LYS A 136 -31.94 -68.35 -43.77
N LEU A 137 -31.92 -68.22 -45.10
CA LEU A 137 -31.07 -67.24 -45.79
C LEU A 137 -31.44 -65.80 -45.42
N ASN A 138 -32.75 -65.49 -45.42
CA ASN A 138 -33.24 -64.15 -45.11
C ASN A 138 -32.91 -63.71 -43.68
N THR A 139 -32.92 -64.64 -42.71
CA THR A 139 -32.56 -64.36 -41.29
C THR A 139 -31.06 -64.07 -41.11
N VAL A 140 -30.19 -64.56 -42.00
CA VAL A 140 -28.76 -64.21 -41.96
C VAL A 140 -28.56 -62.78 -42.48
N ASN A 141 -29.16 -62.46 -43.62
CA ASN A 141 -29.03 -61.13 -44.23
C ASN A 141 -29.58 -60.01 -43.34
N SER A 142 -30.70 -60.21 -42.63
CA SER A 142 -31.24 -59.18 -41.73
C SER A 142 -30.31 -58.85 -40.56
N LYS A 143 -29.60 -59.85 -40.02
CA LYS A 143 -28.62 -59.65 -38.94
C LYS A 143 -27.38 -58.89 -39.40
N LEU A 144 -26.92 -59.14 -40.63
CA LEU A 144 -25.76 -58.44 -41.20
C LEU A 144 -26.02 -56.94 -41.33
N SER A 145 -27.19 -56.54 -41.87
CA SER A 145 -27.59 -55.14 -41.98
C SER A 145 -27.70 -54.42 -40.63
N GLN A 146 -28.11 -55.14 -39.58
CA GLN A 146 -28.25 -54.59 -38.23
C GLN A 146 -26.88 -54.21 -37.64
N VAL A 147 -25.89 -55.12 -37.71
CA VAL A 147 -24.51 -54.87 -37.22
C VAL A 147 -23.83 -53.71 -37.98
N ILE A 148 -24.07 -53.59 -39.29
CA ILE A 148 -23.55 -52.45 -40.09
C ILE A 148 -24.13 -51.12 -39.59
N THR A 149 -25.41 -51.10 -39.20
CA THR A 149 -26.09 -49.89 -38.70
C THR A 149 -25.56 -49.46 -37.33
N GLU A 150 -25.37 -50.42 -36.41
CA GLU A 150 -24.84 -50.17 -35.06
C GLU A 150 -23.42 -49.58 -35.10
N ASN A 151 -22.53 -50.13 -35.94
CA ASN A 151 -21.18 -49.59 -36.12
C ASN A 151 -21.15 -48.15 -36.66
N GLN A 152 -22.09 -47.79 -37.55
CA GLN A 152 -22.21 -46.41 -38.06
C GLN A 152 -22.70 -45.41 -37.00
N MET A 153 -23.41 -45.86 -35.97
CA MET A 153 -23.82 -45.01 -34.85
C MET A 153 -22.67 -44.76 -33.88
N LEU A 154 -21.88 -45.80 -33.54
CA LEU A 154 -20.73 -45.69 -32.64
C LEU A 154 -19.70 -44.64 -33.12
N ILE A 155 -19.34 -44.68 -34.41
CA ILE A 155 -18.39 -43.72 -35.03
C ILE A 155 -18.89 -42.26 -34.96
N LYS A 156 -20.21 -42.04 -34.88
CA LYS A 156 -20.78 -40.68 -34.68
C LYS A 156 -20.74 -40.22 -33.23
N MET A 157 -20.62 -41.13 -32.26
CA MET A 157 -20.52 -40.79 -30.84
C MET A 157 -19.09 -40.43 -30.43
N GLU A 158 -18.09 -41.16 -30.94
CA GLU A 158 -16.67 -40.89 -30.66
C GLU A 158 -16.24 -39.46 -31.06
N LYS A 159 -16.73 -38.96 -32.21
CA LYS A 159 -16.38 -37.63 -32.73
C LYS A 159 -16.87 -36.44 -31.88
N LYS A 160 -17.61 -36.66 -30.79
CA LYS A 160 -18.06 -35.59 -29.87
C LYS A 160 -17.17 -35.36 -28.65
N GLN A 161 -16.13 -36.16 -28.42
CA GLN A 161 -15.21 -35.95 -27.28
C GLN A 161 -13.99 -35.13 -27.71
N LEU A 162 -13.75 -33.97 -27.07
CA LEU A 162 -12.51 -33.21 -27.25
C LEU A 162 -11.32 -34.01 -26.70
N PRO A 163 -10.13 -33.94 -27.34
CA PRO A 163 -8.94 -34.65 -26.87
C PRO A 163 -8.46 -34.10 -25.53
N GLN A 164 -8.75 -34.82 -24.45
CA GLN A 164 -8.28 -34.49 -23.11
C GLN A 164 -6.75 -34.62 -23.03
N SER A 165 -6.08 -33.50 -22.78
CA SER A 165 -4.64 -33.45 -22.52
C SER A 165 -4.41 -33.50 -21.02
N GLU A 166 -4.02 -34.66 -20.51
CA GLU A 166 -3.84 -35.04 -19.10
C GLU A 166 -3.06 -34.00 -18.25
N THR A 167 -2.13 -33.27 -18.86
CA THR A 167 -1.28 -32.29 -18.16
C THR A 167 -2.05 -31.01 -17.80
N ALA A 168 -2.26 -30.79 -16.50
CA ALA A 168 -2.92 -29.59 -15.97
C ALA A 168 -2.26 -28.29 -16.46
N TYR A 169 -3.06 -27.24 -16.74
CA TYR A 169 -2.56 -25.98 -17.32
C TYR A 169 -1.51 -25.28 -16.43
N SER A 170 -1.65 -25.38 -15.11
CA SER A 170 -0.71 -24.88 -14.11
C SER A 170 0.70 -25.47 -14.24
N SER A 171 0.81 -26.75 -14.61
CA SER A 171 2.08 -27.47 -14.75
C SER A 171 2.83 -27.19 -16.08
N LEU A 172 2.24 -26.40 -16.98
CA LEU A 172 2.87 -26.09 -18.28
C LEU A 172 3.94 -25.00 -18.15
N SER A 173 5.20 -25.35 -18.38
CA SER A 173 6.30 -24.38 -18.50
C SER A 173 6.36 -23.70 -19.88
N ASN A 174 6.16 -24.46 -20.95
CA ASN A 174 6.36 -23.98 -22.33
C ASN A 174 5.22 -23.06 -22.83
N ALA A 175 5.59 -21.85 -23.27
CA ALA A 175 4.69 -20.86 -23.86
C ALA A 175 3.94 -21.36 -25.11
N THR A 176 4.57 -22.18 -25.95
CA THR A 176 3.94 -22.75 -27.16
C THR A 176 2.78 -23.69 -26.79
N SER A 177 2.97 -24.52 -25.75
CA SER A 177 1.92 -25.42 -25.24
C SER A 177 0.78 -24.64 -24.60
N LYS A 178 1.08 -23.58 -23.83
CA LYS A 178 0.07 -22.65 -23.30
C LYS A 178 -0.73 -22.00 -24.44
N LYS A 179 -0.07 -21.42 -25.44
CA LYS A 179 -0.71 -20.78 -26.61
C LYS A 179 -1.60 -21.76 -27.40
N LYS A 180 -1.21 -23.05 -27.52
CA LYS A 180 -2.07 -24.07 -28.13
C LYS A 180 -3.32 -24.36 -27.29
N LYS A 181 -3.21 -24.54 -25.96
CA LYS A 181 -4.39 -24.74 -25.10
C LYS A 181 -5.29 -23.50 -25.08
N SER A 182 -4.74 -22.29 -24.98
CA SER A 182 -5.51 -21.03 -25.02
C SER A 182 -6.28 -20.86 -26.33
N LYS A 183 -5.70 -21.22 -27.49
CA LYS A 183 -6.45 -21.20 -28.77
C LYS A 183 -7.64 -22.17 -28.78
N LEU A 184 -7.46 -23.39 -28.27
CA LEU A 184 -8.55 -24.37 -28.19
C LEU A 184 -9.67 -23.91 -27.24
N VAL A 185 -9.32 -23.24 -26.14
CA VAL A 185 -10.30 -22.64 -25.22
C VAL A 185 -11.04 -21.47 -25.88
N ILE A 186 -10.35 -20.59 -26.61
CA ILE A 186 -11.00 -19.51 -27.36
C ILE A 186 -12.01 -20.09 -28.38
N GLN A 187 -11.60 -21.06 -29.20
CA GLN A 187 -12.49 -21.72 -30.17
C GLN A 187 -13.69 -22.39 -29.49
N TYR A 188 -13.47 -23.10 -28.38
CA TYR A 188 -14.56 -23.72 -27.63
C TYR A 188 -15.53 -22.69 -27.03
N ILE A 189 -15.04 -21.52 -26.58
CA ILE A 189 -15.91 -20.44 -26.12
C ILE A 189 -16.70 -19.87 -27.31
N GLN A 190 -16.04 -19.56 -28.43
CA GLN A 190 -16.70 -19.08 -29.66
C GLN A 190 -17.82 -20.03 -30.13
N ASP A 191 -17.55 -21.34 -30.14
CA ASP A 191 -18.51 -22.41 -30.50
C ASP A 191 -19.70 -22.50 -29.51
N VAL A 192 -19.50 -22.13 -28.23
CA VAL A 192 -20.52 -22.25 -27.16
C VAL A 192 -21.33 -20.96 -26.97
N THR A 193 -20.72 -19.79 -27.14
CA THR A 193 -21.41 -18.49 -27.06
C THR A 193 -22.04 -18.09 -28.39
N ASN A 194 -21.57 -18.68 -29.50
CA ASN A 194 -21.91 -18.28 -30.87
C ASN A 194 -21.49 -16.83 -31.17
N GLU A 195 -20.33 -16.42 -30.64
CA GLU A 195 -19.70 -15.10 -30.89
C GLU A 195 -18.33 -15.27 -31.54
N GLU A 196 -18.00 -14.44 -32.54
CA GLU A 196 -16.64 -14.41 -33.10
C GLU A 196 -15.65 -13.66 -32.18
N ASP A 197 -16.08 -12.57 -31.56
CA ASP A 197 -15.32 -11.87 -30.52
C ASP A 197 -15.93 -12.16 -29.14
N ILE A 198 -15.19 -12.89 -28.32
CA ILE A 198 -15.63 -13.34 -26.99
C ILE A 198 -15.44 -12.28 -25.90
N CYS A 199 -15.04 -11.04 -26.23
CA CYS A 199 -14.79 -10.00 -25.21
C CYS A 199 -16.02 -9.71 -24.34
N ALA A 200 -17.21 -9.63 -24.91
CA ALA A 200 -18.45 -9.40 -24.16
C ALA A 200 -18.74 -10.56 -23.19
N PHE A 201 -18.73 -11.81 -23.69
CA PHE A 201 -18.84 -12.99 -22.83
C PHE A 201 -17.75 -13.03 -21.75
N LEU A 202 -16.50 -12.66 -22.04
CA LEU A 202 -15.43 -12.68 -21.04
C LEU A 202 -15.64 -11.69 -19.89
N GLU A 203 -16.29 -10.54 -20.11
CA GLU A 203 -16.62 -9.62 -19.03
C GLU A 203 -17.68 -10.21 -18.08
N ASP A 204 -18.77 -10.75 -18.60
CA ASP A 204 -19.81 -11.40 -17.80
C ASP A 204 -19.34 -12.73 -17.19
N PHE A 205 -18.52 -13.51 -17.90
CA PHE A 205 -17.98 -14.78 -17.40
C PHE A 205 -16.94 -14.57 -16.30
N ILE A 206 -16.09 -13.54 -16.38
CA ILE A 206 -15.20 -13.16 -15.28
C ILE A 206 -16.00 -12.83 -14.02
N LYS A 207 -17.10 -12.07 -14.17
CA LYS A 207 -18.01 -11.72 -13.08
C LYS A 207 -18.71 -12.96 -12.51
N PHE A 208 -19.20 -13.87 -13.36
CA PHE A 208 -19.75 -15.15 -12.93
C PHE A 208 -18.74 -15.98 -12.12
N ILE A 209 -17.47 -16.06 -12.54
CA ILE A 209 -16.44 -16.79 -11.77
C ILE A 209 -16.14 -16.12 -10.42
N GLU A 210 -16.29 -14.79 -10.28
CA GLU A 210 -16.17 -14.12 -8.95
C GLU A 210 -17.33 -14.49 -8.00
N ASP A 211 -18.49 -14.89 -8.52
CA ASP A 211 -19.70 -15.22 -7.76
C ASP A 211 -19.91 -16.75 -7.56
N GLU A 212 -19.13 -17.62 -8.24
CA GLU A 212 -19.31 -19.09 -8.29
C GLU A 212 -18.59 -19.84 -7.14
N GLU A 213 -19.30 -20.77 -6.47
CA GLU A 213 -18.76 -21.52 -5.34
C GLU A 213 -17.56 -22.43 -5.72
N GLY A 214 -16.50 -22.37 -4.90
CA GLY A 214 -15.29 -23.18 -5.08
C GLY A 214 -14.22 -22.56 -5.99
N GLN A 215 -14.49 -21.42 -6.63
CA GLN A 215 -13.48 -20.64 -7.34
C GLN A 215 -12.72 -19.71 -6.38
N THR A 216 -11.49 -19.31 -6.74
CA THR A 216 -10.60 -18.51 -5.87
C THR A 216 -9.96 -17.30 -6.55
N CYS A 217 -10.34 -16.98 -7.80
CA CYS A 217 -9.86 -15.77 -8.44
C CYS A 217 -10.79 -14.59 -8.15
N SER A 218 -10.19 -13.45 -7.79
CA SER A 218 -10.85 -12.16 -7.87
C SER A 218 -9.97 -11.18 -8.62
N PHE A 219 -10.61 -10.38 -9.47
CA PHE A 219 -10.03 -9.32 -10.28
C PHE A 219 -10.30 -7.93 -9.67
N ARG A 220 -11.04 -7.88 -8.56
CA ARG A 220 -11.22 -6.70 -7.71
C ARG A 220 -10.17 -6.64 -6.61
N LEU A 221 -9.77 -5.42 -6.24
CA LEU A 221 -9.03 -5.24 -4.99
C LEU A 221 -9.98 -5.37 -3.79
N SER A 222 -9.58 -6.14 -2.78
CA SER A 222 -10.24 -6.10 -1.47
C SER A 222 -10.19 -4.70 -0.85
N VAL A 223 -11.11 -4.40 0.07
CA VAL A 223 -11.15 -3.11 0.80
C VAL A 223 -9.78 -2.79 1.42
N TRP A 224 -9.10 -3.79 1.98
CA TRP A 224 -7.75 -3.66 2.53
C TRP A 224 -6.69 -3.37 1.46
N GLN A 225 -6.64 -4.10 0.35
CA GLN A 225 -5.69 -3.82 -0.74
C GLN A 225 -5.89 -2.41 -1.33
N CYS A 226 -7.13 -1.93 -1.41
CA CYS A 226 -7.42 -0.56 -1.84
C CYS A 226 -7.01 0.49 -0.79
N VAL A 227 -7.08 0.19 0.52
CA VAL A 227 -6.46 1.03 1.57
C VAL A 227 -4.94 1.07 1.42
N VAL A 228 -4.29 -0.07 1.18
CA VAL A 228 -2.82 -0.12 0.94
C VAL A 228 -2.43 0.68 -0.30
N LEU A 229 -3.19 0.57 -1.40
CA LEU A 229 -3.02 1.39 -2.61
C LEU A 229 -3.20 2.88 -2.29
N LYS A 230 -4.31 3.25 -1.64
CA LYS A 230 -4.62 4.63 -1.20
C LYS A 230 -3.42 5.22 -0.47
N THR A 231 -2.92 4.55 0.56
CA THR A 231 -1.87 5.08 1.43
C THR A 231 -0.51 5.13 0.72
N ARG A 232 -0.08 4.02 0.07
CA ARG A 232 1.23 3.97 -0.59
C ARG A 232 1.36 4.96 -1.76
N ALA A 233 0.29 5.15 -2.53
CA ALA A 233 0.22 6.17 -3.57
C ALA A 233 -0.38 7.52 -3.08
N SER A 234 -0.65 7.64 -1.77
CA SER A 234 -1.28 8.76 -1.06
C SER A 234 -2.38 9.47 -1.86
N ILE A 235 -3.35 8.67 -2.31
CA ILE A 235 -4.45 9.04 -3.20
C ILE A 235 -5.62 9.59 -2.37
N THR A 236 -6.27 10.65 -2.84
CA THR A 236 -7.45 11.22 -2.17
C THR A 236 -8.73 10.43 -2.49
N ARG A 237 -9.77 10.56 -1.66
CA ARG A 237 -11.10 9.94 -1.92
C ARG A 237 -11.58 10.24 -3.35
N TYR A 238 -11.55 11.52 -3.75
CA TYR A 238 -11.98 11.95 -5.07
C TYR A 238 -11.15 11.30 -6.19
N GLN A 239 -9.83 11.20 -6.05
CA GLN A 239 -9.00 10.51 -7.04
C GLN A 239 -9.29 9.00 -7.11
N ILE A 240 -9.65 8.33 -6.01
CA ILE A 240 -10.13 6.94 -6.05
C ILE A 240 -11.47 6.86 -6.80
N GLU A 241 -12.38 7.81 -6.59
CA GLU A 241 -13.64 7.91 -7.33
C GLU A 241 -13.41 8.16 -8.84
N GLN A 242 -12.43 8.99 -9.22
CA GLN A 242 -12.00 9.18 -10.61
C GLN A 242 -11.35 7.92 -11.21
N MET A 243 -10.43 7.27 -10.49
CA MET A 243 -9.83 6.00 -10.95
C MET A 243 -10.88 4.91 -11.16
N LYS A 244 -11.89 4.86 -10.29
CA LYS A 244 -13.02 3.94 -10.40
C LYS A 244 -13.85 4.18 -11.66
N GLN A 245 -14.12 5.45 -11.99
CA GLN A 245 -14.77 5.85 -13.25
C GLN A 245 -13.93 5.43 -14.46
N VAL A 246 -12.63 5.74 -14.48
CA VAL A 246 -11.71 5.36 -15.57
C VAL A 246 -11.60 3.84 -15.73
N PHE A 247 -11.60 3.04 -14.66
CA PHE A 247 -11.59 1.58 -14.79
C PHE A 247 -12.89 1.03 -15.38
N VAL A 248 -14.05 1.58 -15.01
CA VAL A 248 -15.34 1.19 -15.61
C VAL A 248 -15.42 1.62 -17.08
N GLU A 249 -14.92 2.82 -17.42
CA GLU A 249 -14.92 3.36 -18.79
C GLU A 249 -14.03 2.57 -19.75
N PHE A 250 -12.82 2.18 -19.33
CA PHE A 250 -11.82 1.55 -20.21
C PHE A 250 -11.67 0.03 -20.06
N LEU A 251 -12.26 -0.59 -19.03
CA LEU A 251 -12.17 -2.05 -18.76
C LEU A 251 -13.54 -2.72 -18.54
N GLY A 252 -14.64 -2.01 -18.81
CA GLY A 252 -16.03 -2.46 -18.56
C GLY A 252 -16.41 -2.65 -17.09
N ARG A 253 -15.44 -2.66 -16.16
CA ARG A 253 -15.58 -3.29 -14.85
C ARG A 253 -15.00 -2.50 -13.69
N ASP A 254 -15.64 -2.66 -12.54
CA ASP A 254 -15.24 -2.03 -11.30
C ASP A 254 -14.14 -2.83 -10.57
N VAL A 255 -12.87 -2.49 -10.86
CA VAL A 255 -11.66 -3.10 -10.27
C VAL A 255 -11.43 -2.69 -8.80
N LEU A 256 -12.08 -1.62 -8.33
CA LEU A 256 -11.88 -1.07 -6.99
C LEU A 256 -13.07 -1.39 -6.08
N PRO A 257 -12.88 -1.59 -4.77
CA PRO A 257 -13.98 -1.78 -3.84
C PRO A 257 -14.78 -0.47 -3.64
N PRO A 258 -15.90 -0.48 -2.91
CA PRO A 258 -16.67 0.72 -2.62
C PRO A 258 -15.83 1.77 -1.89
N VAL A 259 -15.72 2.98 -2.45
CA VAL A 259 -14.82 4.02 -1.90
C VAL A 259 -15.22 4.45 -0.49
N LYS A 260 -16.52 4.37 -0.16
CA LYS A 260 -17.04 4.61 1.20
C LYS A 260 -16.42 3.64 2.22
N THR A 261 -16.47 2.33 1.98
CA THR A 261 -15.91 1.32 2.89
C THR A 261 -14.39 1.41 2.95
N THR A 262 -13.73 1.69 1.82
CA THR A 262 -12.28 1.96 1.74
C THR A 262 -11.89 3.14 2.64
N CYS A 263 -12.62 4.26 2.59
CA CYS A 263 -12.39 5.41 3.44
C CYS A 263 -12.69 5.13 4.92
N GLN A 264 -13.75 4.37 5.24
CA GLN A 264 -14.09 3.99 6.61
C GLN A 264 -13.01 3.09 7.23
N LEU A 265 -12.59 2.03 6.52
CA LEU A 265 -11.49 1.16 6.93
C LEU A 265 -10.18 1.96 7.05
N SER A 266 -9.93 2.88 6.12
CA SER A 266 -8.74 3.75 6.18
C SER A 266 -8.73 4.63 7.45
N ASN A 267 -9.88 5.17 7.84
CA ASN A 267 -9.97 6.02 9.03
C ASN A 267 -9.73 5.19 10.31
N LYS A 268 -10.32 3.99 10.40
CA LYS A 268 -10.14 3.05 11.51
C LYS A 268 -8.67 2.62 11.68
N ILE A 269 -8.00 2.19 10.60
CA ILE A 269 -6.60 1.70 10.66
C ILE A 269 -5.59 2.83 10.92
N SER A 270 -5.86 4.04 10.40
CA SER A 270 -5.02 5.21 10.74
C SER A 270 -5.24 5.71 12.16
N GLY A 271 -6.44 5.54 12.73
CA GLY A 271 -6.82 6.10 14.03
C GLY A 271 -7.05 7.61 13.99
N ILE A 272 -7.30 8.16 12.80
CA ILE A 272 -7.55 9.60 12.59
C ILE A 272 -8.84 10.08 13.27
N GLU A 273 -9.71 9.15 13.70
CA GLU A 273 -10.87 9.42 14.56
C GLU A 273 -10.48 9.94 15.96
N LEU A 274 -9.25 9.66 16.42
CA LEU A 274 -8.68 10.25 17.65
C LEU A 274 -8.15 11.67 17.44
N TYR A 275 -8.45 12.34 16.32
CA TYR A 275 -7.99 13.69 15.99
C TYR A 275 -9.13 14.61 15.59
N GLN A 276 -9.13 15.82 16.15
CA GLN A 276 -10.04 16.90 15.77
C GLN A 276 -9.32 18.02 15.03
N SER A 277 -10.10 18.84 14.32
CA SER A 277 -9.62 20.00 13.59
C SER A 277 -10.46 21.23 13.87
N SER A 278 -9.82 22.30 14.33
CA SER A 278 -10.44 23.58 14.71
C SER A 278 -9.83 24.75 13.93
N ILE A 279 -10.48 25.91 14.02
CA ILE A 279 -9.92 27.19 13.58
C ILE A 279 -9.97 28.13 14.78
N VAL A 280 -8.82 28.66 15.18
CA VAL A 280 -8.69 29.60 16.30
C VAL A 280 -8.38 30.98 15.74
N GLN A 281 -9.12 32.01 16.18
CA GLN A 281 -8.82 33.39 15.78
C GLN A 281 -7.73 33.98 16.69
N SER A 282 -6.70 34.57 16.07
CA SER A 282 -5.55 35.11 16.77
C SER A 282 -5.01 36.33 16.03
N ASN A 283 -5.05 37.50 16.66
CA ASN A 283 -4.48 38.76 16.13
C ASN A 283 -4.92 39.08 14.69
N GLY A 284 -6.21 38.85 14.38
CA GLY A 284 -6.79 39.03 13.03
C GLY A 284 -6.56 37.88 12.04
N LYS A 285 -5.73 36.88 12.40
CA LYS A 285 -5.44 35.68 11.60
C LYS A 285 -6.28 34.49 12.08
N SER A 286 -6.84 33.73 11.12
CA SER A 286 -7.44 32.43 11.38
C SER A 286 -6.38 31.32 11.33
N VAL A 287 -6.08 30.71 12.47
CA VAL A 287 -5.09 29.62 12.61
C VAL A 287 -5.82 28.27 12.55
N THR A 288 -5.46 27.45 11.58
CA THR A 288 -5.92 26.06 11.45
C THR A 288 -5.15 25.19 12.43
N THR A 289 -5.85 24.51 13.34
CA THR A 289 -5.25 23.61 14.34
C THR A 289 -5.80 22.20 14.18
N ILE A 290 -4.92 21.20 14.20
CA ILE A 290 -5.23 19.77 14.32
C ILE A 290 -4.65 19.28 15.64
N GLN A 291 -5.41 18.53 16.45
CA GLN A 291 -4.88 17.93 17.67
C GLN A 291 -5.57 16.62 18.04
N CYS A 292 -4.85 15.74 18.73
CA CYS A 292 -5.40 14.51 19.28
C CYS A 292 -6.39 14.80 20.43
N ILE A 293 -7.55 14.13 20.42
CA ILE A 293 -8.59 14.26 21.46
C ILE A 293 -8.42 13.29 22.62
N ASP A 294 -7.67 12.20 22.40
CA ASP A 294 -7.40 11.17 23.41
C ASP A 294 -6.00 10.57 23.19
N ILE A 295 -4.98 11.27 23.69
CA ILE A 295 -3.57 10.86 23.66
C ILE A 295 -3.38 9.57 24.46
N ARG A 296 -4.17 9.34 25.51
CA ARG A 296 -4.13 8.10 26.29
C ARG A 296 -4.47 6.91 25.40
N ARG A 297 -5.65 6.91 24.77
CA ARG A 297 -6.10 5.81 23.90
C ARG A 297 -5.23 5.65 22.66
N LEU A 298 -4.72 6.75 22.10
CA LEU A 298 -3.73 6.73 21.01
C LEU A 298 -2.45 5.98 21.44
N MET A 299 -1.95 6.24 22.65
CA MET A 299 -0.75 5.58 23.19
C MET A 299 -1.01 4.15 23.63
N GLU A 300 -2.15 3.83 24.21
CA GLU A 300 -2.51 2.47 24.65
C GLU A 300 -2.50 1.53 23.44
N TRP A 301 -3.19 1.91 22.35
CA TRP A 301 -3.18 1.18 21.08
C TRP A 301 -1.80 1.05 20.44
N ILE A 302 -0.99 2.12 20.42
CA ILE A 302 0.35 2.08 19.80
C ILE A 302 1.31 1.17 20.60
N LEU A 303 1.20 1.15 21.93
CA LEU A 303 2.00 0.23 22.77
C LEU A 303 1.57 -1.23 22.58
N GLU A 304 0.28 -1.50 22.38
CA GLU A 304 -0.23 -2.84 22.04
C GLU A 304 0.31 -3.31 20.67
N GLU A 305 0.26 -2.47 19.63
CA GLU A 305 0.85 -2.79 18.33
C GLU A 305 2.37 -3.01 18.41
N LEU A 306 3.09 -2.23 19.22
CA LEU A 306 4.54 -2.36 19.41
C LEU A 306 4.93 -3.59 20.26
N SER A 307 4.09 -4.01 21.21
CA SER A 307 4.29 -5.26 21.94
C SER A 307 3.98 -6.48 21.06
N ALA A 308 2.84 -6.50 20.37
CA ALA A 308 2.44 -7.62 19.50
C ALA A 308 3.40 -7.83 18.31
N SER A 309 4.12 -6.78 17.89
CA SER A 309 5.17 -6.86 16.86
C SER A 309 6.59 -7.11 17.41
N GLY A 310 6.76 -7.28 18.73
CA GLY A 310 8.05 -7.53 19.39
C GLY A 310 9.04 -6.37 19.28
N GLN A 311 8.55 -5.13 19.08
CA GLN A 311 9.37 -3.94 18.87
C GLN A 311 9.62 -3.15 20.16
N LEU A 312 8.69 -3.22 21.12
CA LEU A 312 8.76 -2.59 22.43
C LEU A 312 9.90 -3.20 23.27
N LEU A 313 10.69 -2.35 23.95
CA LEU A 313 11.79 -2.80 24.80
C LEU A 313 11.86 -2.06 26.15
N TYR A 314 12.45 -2.75 27.10
CA TYR A 314 12.71 -2.31 28.47
C TYR A 314 14.18 -2.62 28.76
N ASP A 315 14.96 -1.58 28.98
CA ASP A 315 16.43 -1.56 29.09
C ASP A 315 16.88 -0.52 30.12
N ASP A 316 18.18 -0.40 30.39
CA ASP A 316 18.69 0.43 31.51
C ASP A 316 18.32 1.92 31.42
N TYR A 317 17.97 2.41 30.22
CA TYR A 317 17.45 3.77 30.00
C TYR A 317 15.97 3.95 30.39
N SER A 318 15.20 2.86 30.40
CA SER A 318 13.75 2.85 30.58
C SER A 318 13.28 2.10 31.82
N GLY A 319 14.06 1.16 32.35
CA GLY A 319 13.65 0.30 33.46
C GLY A 319 12.33 -0.41 33.14
N GLU A 320 11.34 -0.27 34.00
CA GLU A 320 9.96 -0.75 33.76
C GLU A 320 9.02 0.34 33.21
N ASP A 321 9.52 1.55 32.96
CA ASP A 321 8.71 2.71 32.56
C ASP A 321 8.53 2.83 31.05
N VAL A 322 7.41 3.47 30.66
CA VAL A 322 7.20 3.96 29.30
C VAL A 322 7.75 5.39 29.20
N VAL A 323 8.88 5.57 28.51
CA VAL A 323 9.56 6.86 28.37
C VAL A 323 9.16 7.54 27.07
N LEU A 324 8.50 8.70 27.15
CA LEU A 324 7.97 9.43 25.99
C LEU A 324 8.63 10.80 25.87
N GLY A 325 9.15 11.11 24.68
CA GLY A 325 9.63 12.45 24.34
C GLY A 325 8.54 13.28 23.68
N ILE A 326 8.27 14.48 24.18
CA ILE A 326 7.42 15.49 23.53
C ILE A 326 8.33 16.54 22.91
N GLY A 327 8.16 16.78 21.62
CA GLY A 327 9.01 17.73 20.90
C GLY A 327 8.30 18.44 19.77
N GLY A 328 8.84 19.57 19.32
CA GLY A 328 8.22 20.38 18.28
C GLY A 328 9.21 21.12 17.40
N ASP A 329 8.74 21.47 16.20
CA ASP A 329 9.49 22.27 15.23
C ASP A 329 8.53 23.14 14.39
N SER A 330 8.97 24.35 14.05
CA SER A 330 8.22 25.39 13.33
C SER A 330 8.94 25.80 12.05
N GLY A 331 8.33 25.47 10.92
CA GLY A 331 8.93 25.56 9.60
C GLY A 331 7.90 25.32 8.50
N GLY A 332 8.19 25.77 7.28
CA GLY A 332 7.23 25.71 6.16
C GLY A 332 5.94 26.52 6.37
N GLY A 333 5.84 27.34 7.44
CA GLY A 333 4.63 28.07 7.82
C GLY A 333 3.73 27.35 8.84
N SER A 334 4.15 26.22 9.42
CA SER A 334 3.38 25.53 10.46
C SER A 334 4.25 24.83 11.50
N THR A 335 3.78 24.85 12.76
CA THR A 335 4.36 24.13 13.90
C THR A 335 3.74 22.74 14.00
N LYS A 336 4.58 21.73 14.26
CA LYS A 336 4.19 20.34 14.47
C LYS A 336 4.67 19.90 15.83
N ILE A 337 3.79 19.35 16.68
CA ILE A 337 4.14 18.71 17.96
C ILE A 337 4.08 17.20 17.79
N CYS A 338 5.17 16.54 18.13
CA CYS A 338 5.41 15.12 17.93
C CYS A 338 5.75 14.42 19.25
N LEU A 339 5.33 13.17 19.35
CA LEU A 339 5.61 12.25 20.43
C LEU A 339 6.57 11.16 19.93
N LEU A 340 7.65 10.93 20.66
CA LEU A 340 8.68 9.92 20.42
C LEU A 340 8.61 8.85 21.50
N ILE A 341 8.74 7.57 21.15
CA ILE A 341 8.67 6.45 22.11
C ILE A 341 10.08 5.92 22.37
N GLY A 342 10.63 6.16 23.56
CA GLY A 342 12.01 5.80 23.92
C GLY A 342 12.25 4.29 24.09
N ASN A 343 11.20 3.53 24.39
CA ASN A 343 11.15 2.06 24.51
C ASN A 343 11.27 1.34 23.15
N LEU A 344 12.14 1.82 22.26
CA LEU A 344 12.36 1.30 20.91
C LEU A 344 13.85 1.32 20.56
N ARG A 345 14.25 0.48 19.59
CA ARG A 345 15.64 0.46 19.07
C ARG A 345 15.98 1.66 18.18
N GLN A 346 14.99 2.20 17.46
CA GLN A 346 15.13 3.33 16.53
C GLN A 346 14.07 4.43 16.79
N PRO A 347 14.03 5.00 18.01
CA PRO A 347 12.99 5.95 18.45
C PRO A 347 12.98 7.26 17.63
N ASN A 348 14.14 7.65 17.09
CA ASN A 348 14.28 8.82 16.23
C ASN A 348 13.86 8.57 14.75
N SER A 349 13.34 7.39 14.42
CA SER A 349 12.83 7.08 13.08
C SER A 349 11.50 7.76 12.84
N THR A 350 11.26 8.33 11.66
CA THR A 350 9.94 8.86 11.28
C THR A 350 8.84 7.77 11.22
N LYS A 351 9.22 6.48 11.32
CA LYS A 351 8.30 5.35 11.52
C LYS A 351 7.87 5.14 12.97
N HIS A 352 8.43 5.86 13.93
CA HIS A 352 8.19 5.66 15.37
C HIS A 352 7.88 6.98 16.10
N ILE A 353 7.57 8.02 15.33
CA ILE A 353 7.24 9.35 15.81
C ILE A 353 5.80 9.68 15.40
N VAL A 354 5.02 10.14 16.37
CA VAL A 354 3.58 10.32 16.26
C VAL A 354 3.27 11.81 16.34
N THR A 355 2.80 12.43 15.26
CA THR A 355 2.39 13.84 15.28
C THR A 355 1.07 13.98 16.04
N ILE A 356 1.12 14.45 17.29
CA ILE A 356 -0.06 14.60 18.16
C ILE A 356 -0.80 15.92 17.94
N ALA A 357 -0.13 16.96 17.43
CA ALA A 357 -0.78 18.22 17.05
C ALA A 357 -0.03 18.98 15.94
N VAL A 358 -0.74 19.85 15.23
CA VAL A 358 -0.23 20.72 14.14
C VAL A 358 -1.02 22.04 14.13
N PHE A 359 -0.35 23.18 13.97
CA PHE A 359 -1.02 24.46 13.72
C PHE A 359 -0.23 25.36 12.77
N ASP A 360 -0.89 26.18 11.94
CA ASP A 360 -0.24 27.05 10.94
C ASP A 360 0.21 28.41 11.48
N ASP A 361 0.85 28.39 12.65
CA ASP A 361 1.58 29.52 13.26
C ASP A 361 2.90 29.03 13.90
N SER A 362 3.59 29.94 14.57
CA SER A 362 4.89 29.77 15.24
C SER A 362 4.79 29.17 16.64
N ASP A 363 5.82 28.41 17.00
CA ASP A 363 6.06 27.67 18.25
C ASP A 363 6.41 28.53 19.48
N THR A 364 5.81 29.72 19.64
CA THR A 364 5.98 30.49 20.88
C THR A 364 5.15 29.89 22.02
N TYR A 365 5.55 30.12 23.28
CA TYR A 365 4.78 29.71 24.47
C TYR A 365 3.30 30.05 24.33
N GLU A 366 3.00 31.30 23.96
CA GLU A 366 1.66 31.89 23.90
C GLU A 366 0.79 31.22 22.84
N ASN A 367 1.39 30.83 21.71
CA ASN A 367 0.72 30.09 20.65
C ASN A 367 0.49 28.62 21.03
N ILE A 368 1.48 27.95 21.62
CA ILE A 368 1.36 26.55 22.05
C ILE A 368 0.30 26.43 23.16
N GLU A 369 0.33 27.30 24.17
CA GLU A 369 -0.70 27.40 25.21
C GLU A 369 -2.09 27.64 24.59
N LYS A 370 -2.24 28.73 23.81
CA LYS A 370 -3.54 29.13 23.26
C LYS A 370 -4.17 28.11 22.31
N TYR A 371 -3.40 27.45 21.45
CA TYR A 371 -3.95 26.53 20.44
C TYR A 371 -4.05 25.09 20.94
N LEU A 372 -3.15 24.67 21.84
CA LEU A 372 -2.98 23.27 22.23
C LEU A 372 -3.26 22.99 23.72
N GLN A 373 -3.90 23.90 24.46
CA GLN A 373 -4.30 23.67 25.86
C GLN A 373 -4.92 22.26 26.11
N PRO A 374 -5.87 21.74 25.29
CA PRO A 374 -6.41 20.39 25.50
C PRO A 374 -5.38 19.27 25.31
N THR A 375 -4.36 19.48 24.47
CA THR A 375 -3.21 18.55 24.32
C THR A 375 -2.30 18.63 25.55
N LEU A 376 -2.01 19.85 26.03
CA LEU A 376 -1.18 20.08 27.22
C LEU A 376 -1.82 19.50 28.48
N ASP A 377 -3.13 19.64 28.65
CA ASP A 377 -3.87 19.10 29.81
C ASP A 377 -3.86 17.56 29.80
N GLN A 378 -4.04 16.93 28.63
CA GLN A 378 -3.90 15.48 28.48
C GLN A 378 -2.48 15.00 28.84
N LEU A 379 -1.45 15.65 28.28
CA LEU A 379 -0.04 15.31 28.57
C LEU A 379 0.29 15.49 30.06
N ASN A 380 -0.12 16.59 30.68
CA ASN A 380 0.11 16.82 32.11
C ASN A 380 -0.55 15.73 32.98
N ASN A 381 -1.69 15.17 32.58
CA ASN A 381 -2.37 14.10 33.32
C ASN A 381 -1.91 12.67 32.96
N LEU A 382 -1.02 12.51 31.97
CA LEU A 382 -0.55 11.21 31.47
C LEU A 382 0.59 10.63 32.34
N ARG A 383 0.27 10.26 33.59
CA ARG A 383 1.24 9.72 34.57
C ARG A 383 1.45 8.20 34.53
N THR A 384 0.44 7.46 34.08
CA THR A 384 0.47 5.98 33.94
C THR A 384 -0.34 5.55 32.73
N ILE A 385 -0.07 4.37 32.20
CA ILE A 385 -0.75 3.80 31.04
C ILE A 385 -1.05 2.31 31.24
N LYS A 386 -2.19 1.86 30.72
CA LYS A 386 -2.69 0.50 30.89
C LYS A 386 -3.00 -0.10 29.53
N PHE A 387 -2.29 -1.16 29.17
CA PHE A 387 -2.31 -1.73 27.82
C PHE A 387 -2.00 -3.23 27.84
N VAL A 388 -2.28 -3.94 26.76
CA VAL A 388 -1.90 -5.36 26.61
C VAL A 388 -0.45 -5.48 26.13
N GLU A 389 0.37 -6.11 26.95
CA GLU A 389 1.78 -6.43 26.68
C GLU A 389 1.97 -7.94 26.72
N ASN A 390 2.35 -8.56 25.60
CA ASN A 390 2.55 -10.00 25.46
C ASN A 390 1.37 -10.82 26.05
N ASP A 391 0.16 -10.50 25.58
CA ASP A 391 -1.14 -11.06 26.01
C ASP A 391 -1.50 -10.84 27.49
N LYS A 392 -0.79 -9.96 28.21
CA LYS A 392 -1.04 -9.62 29.62
C LYS A 392 -1.39 -8.15 29.79
N LEU A 393 -2.41 -7.86 30.58
CA LEU A 393 -2.86 -6.50 30.85
C LEU A 393 -1.97 -5.85 31.92
N VAL A 394 -1.02 -5.01 31.49
CA VAL A 394 -0.04 -4.34 32.37
C VAL A 394 -0.46 -2.90 32.69
N ILE A 395 0.10 -2.34 33.77
CA ILE A 395 0.06 -0.91 34.07
C ILE A 395 1.49 -0.44 34.27
N ARG A 396 1.95 0.52 33.46
CA ARG A 396 3.30 1.11 33.57
C ARG A 396 3.21 2.61 33.87
N ARG A 397 4.21 3.13 34.58
CA ARG A 397 4.40 4.58 34.77
C ARG A 397 4.92 5.18 33.46
N ILE A 398 4.52 6.44 33.21
CA ILE A 398 5.05 7.22 32.08
C ILE A 398 6.07 8.24 32.59
N VAL A 399 7.22 8.28 31.94
CA VAL A 399 8.25 9.30 32.12
C VAL A 399 8.23 10.22 30.91
N LEU A 400 7.66 11.41 31.07
CA LEU A 400 7.66 12.44 30.03
C LEU A 400 8.97 13.21 30.03
N LYS A 401 9.55 13.41 28.84
CA LYS A 401 10.70 14.27 28.57
C LYS A 401 10.35 15.28 27.48
N VAL A 402 10.95 16.46 27.49
CA VAL A 402 10.81 17.47 26.41
C VAL A 402 12.08 17.46 25.57
N VAL A 403 11.93 17.46 24.24
CA VAL A 403 13.05 17.30 23.30
C VAL A 403 12.91 18.30 22.16
N GLY A 404 13.95 19.08 21.89
CA GLY A 404 13.94 20.04 20.78
C GLY A 404 15.17 20.93 20.80
N ASP A 405 15.19 21.94 19.93
CA ASP A 405 16.26 22.94 19.96
C ASP A 405 16.15 23.84 21.22
N PHE A 406 17.15 24.69 21.43
CA PHE A 406 17.16 25.64 22.55
C PHE A 406 16.00 26.65 22.53
N LYS A 407 15.46 27.00 21.36
CA LYS A 407 14.28 27.87 21.25
C LYS A 407 13.03 27.13 21.72
N PHE A 408 12.74 25.93 21.21
CA PHE A 408 11.58 25.13 21.64
C PHE A 408 11.65 24.78 23.13
N VAL A 409 12.80 24.33 23.63
CA VAL A 409 13.01 24.07 25.07
C VAL A 409 12.80 25.33 25.91
N SER A 410 13.27 26.49 25.47
CA SER A 410 13.04 27.76 26.19
C SER A 410 11.56 28.15 26.20
N GLU A 411 10.84 28.00 25.09
CA GLU A 411 9.41 28.32 25.04
C GLU A 411 8.60 27.36 25.91
N MET A 412 8.87 26.04 25.88
CA MET A 412 8.19 25.06 26.75
C MET A 412 8.46 25.25 28.27
N LEU A 413 9.47 26.06 28.63
CA LEU A 413 9.82 26.49 29.99
C LEU A 413 9.45 27.96 30.30
N ALA A 414 8.79 28.68 29.37
CA ALA A 414 8.54 30.12 29.48
C ALA A 414 9.81 30.97 29.74
N HIS A 415 10.97 30.54 29.24
CA HIS A 415 12.26 31.19 29.45
C HIS A 415 12.57 32.23 28.35
N ARG A 416 13.15 33.36 28.75
CA ARG A 416 13.49 34.51 27.88
C ARG A 416 14.75 34.28 27.02
N LYS A 417 15.17 33.03 26.85
CA LYS A 417 16.24 32.57 25.92
C LYS A 417 17.62 33.17 26.25
N GLN A 418 18.59 32.91 25.36
CA GLN A 418 20.00 33.28 25.50
C GLN A 418 20.31 34.79 25.67
N SER A 419 19.35 35.69 25.45
CA SER A 419 19.56 37.13 25.49
C SER A 419 19.45 37.73 26.90
N CYS A 420 18.74 37.09 27.83
CA CYS A 420 18.58 37.59 29.21
C CYS A 420 19.85 37.39 30.06
N LYS A 421 19.91 38.03 31.24
CA LYS A 421 21.06 37.88 32.16
C LYS A 421 21.25 36.42 32.58
N PHE A 422 20.18 35.71 32.93
CA PHE A 422 20.23 34.30 33.36
C PHE A 422 19.92 33.38 32.18
N PHE A 423 20.82 33.42 31.21
CA PHE A 423 20.69 32.85 29.86
C PHE A 423 20.46 31.33 29.79
N CYS A 424 20.79 30.57 30.84
CA CYS A 424 20.60 29.13 30.89
C CYS A 424 19.18 28.76 31.39
N PRO A 425 18.43 27.90 30.68
CA PRO A 425 17.15 27.36 31.14
C PRO A 425 17.31 26.18 32.12
N LEU A 426 18.53 25.69 32.34
CA LEU A 426 18.81 24.55 33.25
C LEU A 426 19.40 24.97 34.60
N CYS A 427 20.07 26.14 34.70
CA CYS A 427 20.67 26.62 35.95
C CYS A 427 20.66 28.16 36.06
N PHE A 428 21.09 28.66 37.22
CA PHE A 428 21.16 30.09 37.55
C PHE A 428 22.47 30.79 37.11
N GLN A 429 23.23 30.24 36.15
CA GLN A 429 24.43 30.90 35.62
C GLN A 429 24.08 32.22 34.90
N ASP A 430 24.87 33.26 35.15
CA ASP A 430 24.71 34.56 34.53
C ASP A 430 25.62 34.81 33.30
N ASN A 431 25.09 35.60 32.39
CA ASN A 431 25.70 36.06 31.15
C ASN A 431 26.27 37.47 31.37
N THR A 432 27.43 37.55 32.02
CA THR A 432 28.20 38.80 32.13
C THR A 432 28.87 39.10 30.79
N ARG A 433 28.06 39.58 29.84
CA ARG A 433 28.47 39.90 28.46
C ARG A 433 29.74 40.76 28.46
N GLY A 434 30.80 40.27 27.80
CA GLY A 434 32.08 40.97 27.71
C GLY A 434 33.10 40.61 28.81
N THR A 435 32.68 39.98 29.92
CA THR A 435 33.61 39.50 30.96
C THR A 435 33.63 37.98 31.11
N ASN A 436 32.55 37.27 30.77
CA ASN A 436 32.51 35.80 30.75
C ASN A 436 33.20 35.24 29.48
N THR A 437 34.53 35.32 29.46
CA THR A 437 35.39 34.85 28.37
C THR A 437 35.81 33.40 28.55
N ILE A 438 36.20 32.75 27.45
CA ILE A 438 36.64 31.34 27.48
C ILE A 438 37.89 31.13 28.35
N ALA A 439 38.82 32.09 28.41
CA ALA A 439 39.96 32.02 29.34
C ALA A 439 39.50 31.78 30.80
N CYS A 440 38.46 32.51 31.22
CA CYS A 440 37.87 32.49 32.55
C CYS A 440 36.88 31.31 32.77
N LEU A 441 36.60 30.48 31.76
CA LEU A 441 35.67 29.36 31.89
C LEU A 441 36.25 28.27 32.80
N ASP A 442 35.70 28.15 34.00
CA ASP A 442 36.01 27.07 34.94
C ASP A 442 35.06 25.89 34.68
N VAL A 443 35.62 24.73 34.35
CA VAL A 443 34.86 23.50 34.05
C VAL A 443 34.29 22.84 35.32
N ALA A 444 34.93 23.03 36.47
CA ALA A 444 34.50 22.43 37.74
C ALA A 444 33.38 23.25 38.43
N LYS A 445 33.29 24.54 38.15
CA LYS A 445 32.32 25.45 38.77
C LYS A 445 30.93 25.36 38.13
N LYS A 446 30.09 24.48 38.66
CA LYS A 446 28.65 24.44 38.34
C LYS A 446 27.88 25.52 39.13
N SER A 447 26.90 26.15 38.48
CA SER A 447 25.88 26.97 39.15
C SER A 447 24.74 26.10 39.66
N SER A 448 23.94 26.57 40.62
CA SER A 448 22.77 25.83 41.11
C SER A 448 21.76 25.59 39.99
N ASP A 449 21.25 24.37 39.89
CA ASP A 449 20.29 23.96 38.87
C ASP A 449 18.88 24.50 39.16
N ARG A 450 18.08 24.61 38.10
CA ARG A 450 16.68 25.02 38.17
C ARG A 450 15.78 23.80 38.36
N THR A 451 14.74 23.97 39.17
CA THR A 451 13.67 22.99 39.34
C THR A 451 12.34 23.60 38.88
N THR A 452 11.34 22.75 38.64
CA THR A 452 9.98 23.18 38.26
C THR A 452 9.39 24.13 39.31
N LEU A 453 9.69 23.91 40.61
CA LEU A 453 9.34 24.82 41.71
C LEU A 453 9.97 26.20 41.55
N THR A 454 11.28 26.27 41.25
CA THR A 454 11.94 27.58 41.02
C THR A 454 11.38 28.29 39.79
N TYR A 455 11.01 27.55 38.74
CA TYR A 455 10.38 28.13 37.56
C TYR A 455 9.00 28.75 37.86
N HIS A 456 8.18 28.11 38.69
CA HIS A 456 6.89 28.69 39.12
C HIS A 456 7.09 29.95 39.96
N ARG A 457 7.96 29.92 40.98
CA ARG A 457 8.33 31.09 41.80
C ARG A 457 8.86 32.25 40.94
N ASP A 458 9.74 31.94 39.99
CA ASP A 458 10.38 32.96 39.16
C ASP A 458 9.40 33.55 38.14
N ALA A 459 8.36 32.80 37.73
CA ALA A 459 7.28 33.28 36.88
C ALA A 459 6.36 34.30 37.59
N GLU A 460 6.13 34.19 38.90
CA GLU A 460 5.27 35.13 39.66
C GLU A 460 5.69 36.60 39.46
N TYR A 461 7.00 36.84 39.43
CA TYR A 461 7.60 38.17 39.31
C TYR A 461 8.36 38.39 37.98
N GLY A 462 8.44 37.37 37.13
CA GLY A 462 9.26 37.40 35.91
C GLY A 462 10.77 37.50 36.17
N ASN A 463 11.23 36.92 37.28
CA ASN A 463 12.63 36.94 37.72
C ASN A 463 13.51 35.92 36.97
N PHE A 464 14.83 36.01 37.14
CA PHE A 464 15.84 35.06 36.67
C PHE A 464 15.68 34.57 35.21
N GLY A 465 15.17 35.41 34.31
CA GLY A 465 14.96 35.09 32.90
C GLY A 465 13.67 34.34 32.58
N VAL A 466 12.74 34.15 33.51
CA VAL A 466 11.40 33.57 33.25
C VAL A 466 10.41 34.66 32.83
N LYS A 467 9.45 34.36 31.95
CA LYS A 467 8.37 35.29 31.57
C LYS A 467 7.40 35.47 32.76
N MET A 468 6.85 36.67 32.94
CA MET A 468 5.94 36.94 34.06
C MET A 468 4.58 36.27 33.84
N GLY A 469 4.03 35.63 34.88
CA GLY A 469 2.75 34.91 34.84
C GLY A 469 2.76 33.58 34.08
N GLN A 470 3.91 33.16 33.54
CA GLN A 470 4.03 31.98 32.67
C GLN A 470 5.07 31.01 33.22
N GLY A 471 4.62 29.83 33.65
CA GLY A 471 5.48 28.73 34.11
C GLY A 471 5.72 27.69 33.01
N PRO A 472 6.28 26.51 33.32
CA PRO A 472 6.45 25.44 32.34
C PRO A 472 5.10 24.90 31.83
N LEU A 473 4.98 24.68 30.51
CA LEU A 473 3.75 24.17 29.88
C LEU A 473 3.44 22.73 30.31
N LEU A 474 4.48 21.92 30.55
CA LEU A 474 4.38 20.57 31.09
C LEU A 474 4.84 20.56 32.55
N LYS A 475 3.92 20.95 33.43
CA LYS A 475 4.06 21.13 34.89
C LYS A 475 4.54 19.87 35.62
N ASN A 476 4.30 18.69 35.05
CA ASN A 476 4.73 17.40 35.58
C ASN A 476 6.04 16.85 34.97
N VAL A 477 6.78 17.66 34.20
CA VAL A 477 8.13 17.33 33.70
C VAL A 477 9.17 18.06 34.56
N GLU A 478 10.17 17.32 35.05
CA GLU A 478 11.33 17.89 35.74
C GLU A 478 12.24 18.64 34.75
N VAL A 479 12.82 19.77 35.16
CA VAL A 479 13.68 20.60 34.28
C VAL A 479 14.83 19.81 33.64
N LYS A 480 15.43 18.84 34.34
CA LYS A 480 16.47 17.95 33.82
C LYS A 480 16.02 17.05 32.65
N ASN A 481 14.72 16.81 32.54
CA ASN A 481 14.09 16.07 31.45
C ASN A 481 13.71 16.97 30.25
N TYR A 482 14.05 18.26 30.28
CA TYR A 482 14.03 19.14 29.10
C TYR A 482 15.40 19.07 28.40
N LEU A 483 15.50 18.21 27.39
CA LEU A 483 16.73 17.86 26.69
C LEU A 483 16.97 18.81 25.50
N PRO A 484 17.97 19.71 25.54
CA PRO A 484 18.35 20.52 24.39
C PRO A 484 19.08 19.65 23.35
N GLY A 485 18.62 19.70 22.11
CA GLY A 485 19.09 18.84 21.03
C GLY A 485 20.60 18.88 20.81
N MET A 486 21.27 17.72 20.95
CA MET A 486 22.73 17.64 20.83
C MET A 486 23.24 17.92 19.42
N LEU A 487 22.45 17.67 18.37
CA LEU A 487 22.84 18.06 17.01
C LEU A 487 22.86 19.58 16.89
N HIS A 488 21.83 20.27 17.38
CA HIS A 488 21.78 21.73 17.39
C HIS A 488 22.84 22.36 18.31
N LEU A 489 23.14 21.72 19.44
CA LEU A 489 24.24 22.11 20.33
C LEU A 489 25.58 22.07 19.58
N ILE A 490 25.98 20.90 19.07
CA ILE A 490 27.29 20.69 18.44
C ILE A 490 27.41 21.50 17.14
N THR A 491 26.34 21.61 16.35
CA THR A 491 26.29 22.47 15.14
C THR A 491 26.59 23.93 15.48
N GLY A 492 26.08 24.44 16.59
CA GLY A 492 26.38 25.81 17.03
C GLY A 492 27.82 26.00 17.54
N LEU A 493 28.39 24.98 18.19
CA LEU A 493 29.78 24.99 18.63
C LEU A 493 30.76 24.93 17.45
N PHE A 494 30.52 24.02 16.51
CA PHE A 494 31.28 23.95 15.26
C PHE A 494 31.22 25.28 14.51
N ASN A 495 30.03 25.85 14.31
CA ASN A 495 29.87 27.09 13.57
C ASN A 495 30.65 28.28 14.19
N LYS A 496 30.62 28.46 15.53
CA LYS A 496 31.32 29.59 16.18
C LYS A 496 32.82 29.33 16.41
N TYR A 497 33.20 28.13 16.83
CA TYR A 497 34.53 27.86 17.38
C TYR A 497 35.44 27.04 16.46
N VAL A 498 34.93 26.51 15.35
CA VAL A 498 35.72 25.78 14.34
C VAL A 498 35.58 26.42 12.96
N LEU A 499 34.35 26.48 12.42
CA LEU A 499 34.08 27.02 11.07
C LEU A 499 34.51 28.48 10.92
N GLN A 500 34.06 29.38 11.80
CA GLN A 500 34.41 30.81 11.73
C GLN A 500 35.93 31.07 11.88
N PRO A 501 36.66 30.43 12.82
CA PRO A 501 38.12 30.51 12.87
C PRO A 501 38.86 29.89 11.67
N ILE A 502 38.41 28.73 11.14
CA ILE A 502 39.00 28.14 9.92
C ILE A 502 38.76 29.05 8.71
N TRP A 503 37.56 29.63 8.59
CA TRP A 503 37.24 30.60 7.55
C TRP A 503 38.14 31.83 7.63
N GLN A 504 38.25 32.47 8.79
CA GLN A 504 39.18 33.59 8.98
C GLN A 504 40.61 33.20 8.60
N TYR A 505 41.09 32.03 9.02
CA TYR A 505 42.46 31.60 8.74
C TYR A 505 42.73 31.35 7.25
N ALA A 506 41.83 30.66 6.55
CA ALA A 506 41.93 30.46 5.10
C ALA A 506 41.89 31.81 4.37
N MET A 507 40.91 32.66 4.68
CA MET A 507 40.79 34.02 4.16
C MET A 507 42.02 34.89 4.44
N SER A 508 42.70 34.73 5.58
CA SER A 508 43.95 35.46 5.89
C SER A 508 45.16 34.96 5.09
N ILE A 509 45.11 33.77 4.49
CA ILE A 509 46.11 33.28 3.53
C ILE A 509 45.73 33.71 2.10
N ASP A 510 44.43 33.67 1.79
CA ASP A 510 43.88 34.03 0.48
C ASP A 510 43.84 35.56 0.23
N ASN A 511 44.11 36.38 1.25
CA ASN A 511 44.00 37.83 1.18
C ASN A 511 45.29 38.52 0.74
N ASP A 512 45.24 39.14 -0.45
CA ASP A 512 46.28 39.98 -1.04
C ASP A 512 46.00 41.51 -0.90
N THR A 513 45.13 41.90 0.04
CA THR A 513 44.71 43.30 0.27
C THR A 513 45.01 43.81 1.69
N ASP A 514 45.07 45.13 1.87
CA ASP A 514 45.29 45.77 3.17
C ASP A 514 44.06 45.75 4.11
N PHE A 515 43.03 44.95 3.81
CA PHE A 515 41.83 44.82 4.64
C PHE A 515 41.96 43.74 5.72
N VAL A 516 41.41 44.02 6.91
CA VAL A 516 41.45 43.10 8.05
C VAL A 516 40.34 42.06 7.95
N ILE A 517 40.72 40.79 7.84
CA ILE A 517 39.79 39.65 7.87
C ILE A 517 39.26 39.43 9.29
N PHE A 518 37.95 39.54 9.49
CA PHE A 518 37.29 39.18 10.76
C PHE A 518 36.80 37.71 10.73
N ARG A 519 36.17 37.23 11.81
CA ARG A 519 35.48 35.92 11.85
C ARG A 519 34.04 35.94 11.32
N ASP A 520 33.69 37.02 10.63
CA ASP A 520 32.36 37.25 10.07
C ASP A 520 32.51 37.95 8.71
N MET A 521 31.87 37.39 7.68
CA MET A 521 31.95 37.87 6.30
C MET A 521 31.29 39.24 6.14
N GLN A 522 30.13 39.46 6.74
CA GLN A 522 29.40 40.72 6.66
C GLN A 522 30.15 41.83 7.38
N ARG A 523 30.79 41.52 8.52
CA ARG A 523 31.68 42.47 9.20
C ARG A 523 32.92 42.81 8.36
N THR A 524 33.52 41.83 7.70
CA THR A 524 34.73 42.03 6.88
C THR A 524 34.44 42.95 5.70
N VAL A 525 33.35 42.69 4.96
CA VAL A 525 32.90 43.59 3.88
C VAL A 525 32.55 44.97 4.42
N LYS A 526 31.79 45.06 5.52
CA LYS A 526 31.33 46.35 6.07
C LYS A 526 32.45 47.26 6.59
N GLU A 527 33.50 46.71 7.21
CA GLU A 527 34.64 47.53 7.65
C GLU A 527 35.47 47.98 6.44
N ALA A 528 35.53 47.18 5.36
CA ALA A 528 36.16 47.56 4.11
C ALA A 528 35.35 48.67 3.38
N GLU A 529 34.02 48.55 3.30
CA GLU A 529 33.10 49.60 2.83
C GLU A 529 33.31 50.92 3.59
N LYS A 530 33.43 50.86 4.92
CA LYS A 530 33.66 52.05 5.75
C LYS A 530 34.97 52.75 5.40
N ARG A 531 36.08 52.01 5.23
CA ARG A 531 37.38 52.59 4.84
C ARG A 531 37.36 53.13 3.39
N VAL A 532 36.59 52.54 2.49
CA VAL A 532 36.32 53.11 1.14
C VAL A 532 35.60 54.46 1.26
N GLU A 533 34.57 54.55 2.11
CA GLU A 533 33.80 55.79 2.28
C GLU A 533 34.62 56.90 2.95
N GLU A 534 35.46 56.55 3.93
CA GLU A 534 36.43 57.45 4.55
C GLU A 534 37.46 57.98 3.52
N ALA A 535 37.94 57.12 2.60
CA ALA A 535 38.85 57.53 1.52
C ALA A 535 38.17 58.48 0.50
N LYS A 536 36.92 58.19 0.09
CA LYS A 536 36.16 59.09 -0.80
C LYS A 536 36.01 60.48 -0.19
N LYS A 537 35.56 60.53 1.07
CA LYS A 537 35.30 61.80 1.77
C LYS A 537 36.56 62.67 1.84
N ASN A 538 37.72 62.06 2.11
CA ASN A 538 38.99 62.78 2.12
C ASN A 538 39.35 63.37 0.74
N ALA A 539 39.10 62.65 -0.35
CA ALA A 539 39.33 63.14 -1.71
C ALA A 539 38.32 64.22 -2.17
N GLU A 540 37.09 64.18 -1.66
CA GLU A 540 36.04 65.17 -1.96
C GLU A 540 36.18 66.47 -1.16
N GLU A 541 36.62 66.42 0.11
CA GLU A 541 36.71 67.58 0.99
C GLU A 541 38.03 68.37 0.87
N ASN A 542 39.05 67.86 0.17
CA ASN A 542 40.35 68.54 0.10
C ASN A 542 40.40 69.66 -0.97
N GLY A 543 40.90 70.82 -0.59
CA GLY A 543 40.94 72.05 -1.39
C GLY A 543 42.26 72.32 -2.13
N ASN A 544 43.32 71.53 -1.90
CA ASN A 544 44.58 71.65 -2.63
C ASN A 544 44.58 70.76 -3.90
N LEU A 545 45.07 71.29 -5.01
CA LEU A 545 45.11 70.59 -6.31
C LEU A 545 46.10 69.42 -6.32
N GLU A 546 47.30 69.60 -5.78
CA GLU A 546 48.35 68.57 -5.78
C GLU A 546 48.00 67.40 -4.84
N ASP A 547 47.51 67.70 -3.63
CA ASP A 547 47.05 66.66 -2.70
C ASP A 547 45.83 65.89 -3.24
N LYS A 548 45.01 66.53 -4.07
CA LYS A 548 43.81 65.90 -4.64
C LYS A 548 44.14 64.81 -5.65
N GLU A 549 45.12 65.01 -6.53
CA GLU A 549 45.55 63.96 -7.46
C GLU A 549 46.09 62.72 -6.70
N ILE A 550 46.82 62.95 -5.60
CA ILE A 550 47.30 61.88 -4.72
C ILE A 550 46.13 61.13 -4.06
N LEU A 551 45.15 61.85 -3.51
CA LEU A 551 43.98 61.25 -2.86
C LEU A 551 43.05 60.52 -3.83
N GLU A 552 42.93 60.96 -5.08
CA GLU A 552 42.20 60.24 -6.14
C GLU A 552 42.92 58.92 -6.51
N ILE A 553 44.26 58.90 -6.53
CA ILE A 553 45.05 57.67 -6.71
C ILE A 553 44.88 56.73 -5.51
N GLU A 554 44.98 57.22 -4.27
CA GLU A 554 44.75 56.40 -3.05
C GLU A 554 43.34 55.81 -3.03
N LEU A 555 42.31 56.62 -3.33
CA LEU A 555 40.93 56.17 -3.46
C LEU A 555 40.81 55.07 -4.53
N GLN A 556 41.47 55.22 -5.68
CA GLN A 556 41.41 54.20 -6.73
C GLN A 556 42.13 52.90 -6.33
N VAL A 557 43.21 52.96 -5.54
CA VAL A 557 43.85 51.78 -4.94
C VAL A 557 42.89 51.10 -3.96
N VAL A 558 42.31 51.84 -3.02
CA VAL A 558 41.37 51.31 -2.00
C VAL A 558 40.11 50.73 -2.65
N LEU A 559 39.59 51.33 -3.73
CA LEU A 559 38.48 50.78 -4.53
C LEU A 559 38.85 49.50 -5.28
N ASN A 560 40.08 49.38 -5.80
CA ASN A 560 40.54 48.15 -6.45
C ASN A 560 40.72 47.03 -5.42
N GLN A 561 41.34 47.31 -4.27
CA GLN A 561 41.39 46.39 -3.14
C GLN A 561 39.99 46.01 -2.65
N PHE A 562 39.01 46.93 -2.66
CA PHE A 562 37.64 46.63 -2.24
C PHE A 562 36.92 45.66 -3.17
N ARG A 563 37.13 45.75 -4.49
CA ARG A 563 36.65 44.70 -5.42
C ARG A 563 37.33 43.37 -5.10
N ARG A 564 38.64 43.39 -4.90
CA ARG A 564 39.46 42.21 -4.65
C ARG A 564 39.07 41.46 -3.37
N ILE A 565 38.86 42.16 -2.25
CA ILE A 565 38.41 41.51 -1.01
C ILE A 565 37.02 40.87 -1.15
N ASN A 566 36.12 41.44 -1.98
CA ASN A 566 34.82 40.83 -2.27
C ASN A 566 34.94 39.52 -3.08
N GLU A 567 35.91 39.42 -4.00
CA GLU A 567 36.25 38.15 -4.67
C GLU A 567 36.77 37.11 -3.67
N ILE A 568 37.71 37.51 -2.79
CA ILE A 568 38.31 36.64 -1.78
C ILE A 568 37.25 36.08 -0.84
N VAL A 569 36.41 36.93 -0.22
CA VAL A 569 35.41 36.47 0.76
C VAL A 569 34.27 35.63 0.18
N THR A 570 34.07 35.68 -1.14
CA THR A 570 33.13 34.79 -1.85
C THR A 570 33.79 33.50 -2.35
N GLY A 571 35.12 33.45 -2.39
CA GLY A 571 35.93 32.25 -2.62
C GLY A 571 36.31 32.03 -4.08
N CYS A 572 37.46 32.58 -4.48
CA CYS A 572 38.07 32.38 -5.80
C CYS A 572 38.45 30.91 -6.05
N ASP A 573 38.44 30.46 -7.31
CA ASP A 573 39.04 29.16 -7.66
C ASP A 573 40.56 29.17 -7.41
N GLY A 574 41.08 28.06 -6.88
CA GLY A 574 42.47 27.95 -6.43
C GLY A 574 42.78 28.53 -5.05
N SER A 575 41.82 29.18 -4.37
CA SER A 575 41.98 29.65 -2.99
C SER A 575 41.97 28.50 -1.96
N VAL A 576 42.64 28.69 -0.83
CA VAL A 576 42.66 27.76 0.31
C VAL A 576 41.26 27.51 0.83
N TRP A 577 40.42 28.55 0.89
CA TRP A 577 39.01 28.35 1.23
C TRP A 577 38.27 27.48 0.20
N LYS A 578 38.57 27.58 -1.10
CA LYS A 578 38.00 26.67 -2.11
C LYS A 578 38.47 25.24 -1.93
N GLU A 579 39.72 25.03 -1.52
CA GLU A 579 40.20 23.68 -1.13
C GLU A 579 39.38 23.12 0.05
N VAL A 580 39.07 23.93 1.07
CA VAL A 580 38.19 23.53 2.20
C VAL A 580 36.76 23.23 1.72
N GLU A 581 36.18 24.08 0.86
CA GLU A 581 34.84 23.85 0.30
C GLU A 581 34.79 22.54 -0.49
N ASN A 582 35.73 22.32 -1.41
CA ASN A 582 35.80 21.11 -2.23
C ASN A 582 36.03 19.86 -1.36
N ALA A 583 36.84 19.97 -0.29
CA ALA A 583 37.04 18.89 0.67
C ALA A 583 35.72 18.50 1.38
N TRP A 584 34.89 19.46 1.77
CA TRP A 584 33.57 19.19 2.39
C TRP A 584 32.49 18.78 1.38
N GLU A 585 32.48 19.32 0.16
CA GLU A 585 31.57 18.86 -0.89
C GLU A 585 31.86 17.40 -1.29
N SER A 586 33.14 16.97 -1.27
CA SER A 586 33.54 15.59 -1.55
C SER A 586 33.05 14.53 -0.54
N ILE A 587 32.40 14.95 0.55
CA ILE A 587 31.70 14.09 1.53
C ILE A 587 30.20 14.39 1.61
N GLY A 588 29.64 15.15 0.66
CA GLY A 588 28.23 15.51 0.60
C GLY A 588 27.82 16.74 1.42
N ALA A 589 28.78 17.46 2.03
CA ALA A 589 28.50 18.67 2.82
C ALA A 589 28.70 19.94 1.98
N SER A 590 27.67 20.33 1.21
CA SER A 590 27.66 21.52 0.34
C SER A 590 26.86 22.70 0.90
N ARG A 591 27.15 23.92 0.43
CA ARG A 591 26.36 25.15 0.67
C ARG A 591 25.53 25.60 -0.54
N LYS A 592 25.39 24.76 -1.58
CA LYS A 592 24.79 25.19 -2.86
C LYS A 592 23.28 25.48 -2.82
N ALA A 593 22.89 26.43 -3.66
CA ALA A 593 21.53 26.86 -4.03
C ALA A 593 20.58 27.44 -2.96
N PHE A 594 20.43 26.85 -1.77
CA PHE A 594 19.37 27.26 -0.82
C PHE A 594 19.80 27.54 0.62
N PHE A 595 21.03 27.21 1.01
CA PHE A 595 21.50 27.36 2.39
C PHE A 595 22.83 28.12 2.46
N GLN A 596 22.80 29.37 2.95
CA GLN A 596 24.00 30.17 3.20
C GLN A 596 24.90 29.60 4.34
N GLN A 597 24.44 28.56 5.04
CA GLN A 597 25.10 27.95 6.20
C GLN A 597 25.03 26.42 6.12
N PHE A 598 25.93 25.72 6.82
CA PHE A 598 25.88 24.27 6.94
C PHE A 598 24.74 23.82 7.87
N THR A 599 23.95 22.84 7.42
CA THR A 599 22.90 22.20 8.22
C THR A 599 23.50 21.25 9.25
N GLY A 600 22.71 20.81 10.25
CA GLY A 600 23.17 19.80 11.21
C GLY A 600 23.65 18.50 10.53
N ASN A 601 22.97 18.08 9.45
CA ASN A 601 23.40 16.94 8.64
C ASN A 601 24.75 17.19 7.94
N HIS A 602 25.01 18.39 7.43
CA HIS A 602 26.32 18.73 6.85
C HIS A 602 27.41 18.76 7.93
N VAL A 603 27.14 19.33 9.12
CA VAL A 603 28.10 19.32 10.24
C VAL A 603 28.39 17.91 10.76
N LYS A 604 27.40 17.00 10.75
CA LYS A 604 27.57 15.58 11.09
C LYS A 604 28.50 14.84 10.11
N LEU A 605 28.49 15.23 8.82
CA LEU A 605 29.43 14.73 7.81
C LEU A 605 30.82 15.34 7.98
N ILE A 606 30.90 16.66 8.19
CA ILE A 606 32.17 17.39 8.40
C ILE A 606 32.89 16.91 9.68
N LEU A 607 32.15 16.65 10.76
CA LEU A 607 32.63 16.04 12.01
C LEU A 607 32.63 14.49 11.96
N SER A 608 32.66 13.88 10.78
CA SER A 608 33.10 12.48 10.64
C SER A 608 34.63 12.40 10.65
N LYS A 609 35.21 11.23 10.96
CA LYS A 609 36.68 11.11 10.94
C LYS A 609 37.27 11.34 9.54
N GLU A 610 36.53 11.03 8.47
CA GLU A 610 36.92 11.39 7.11
C GLU A 610 36.91 12.91 6.90
N GLY A 611 35.85 13.60 7.34
CA GLY A 611 35.72 15.06 7.22
C GLY A 611 36.80 15.81 7.98
N VAL A 612 37.13 15.39 9.21
CA VAL A 612 38.26 15.97 9.97
C VAL A 612 39.59 15.72 9.25
N ASN A 613 39.84 14.49 8.78
CA ASN A 613 41.06 14.15 8.04
C ASN A 613 41.19 14.94 6.72
N LYS A 614 40.09 15.13 5.97
CA LYS A 614 40.04 15.94 4.75
C LYS A 614 40.27 17.42 5.03
N THR A 615 39.70 17.96 6.11
CA THR A 615 39.93 19.35 6.55
C THR A 615 41.41 19.56 6.91
N ARG A 616 42.00 18.66 7.70
CA ARG A 616 43.41 18.73 8.11
C ARG A 616 44.37 18.65 6.91
N ARG A 617 44.04 17.90 5.86
CA ARG A 617 44.85 17.80 4.62
C ARG A 617 45.05 19.13 3.91
N VAL A 618 44.01 19.97 3.80
CA VAL A 618 44.08 21.29 3.14
C VAL A 618 45.13 22.22 3.77
N PHE A 619 45.40 22.03 5.06
CA PHE A 619 46.32 22.87 5.83
C PHE A 619 47.68 22.20 6.15
N GLN A 620 47.96 21.00 5.63
CA GLN A 620 49.21 20.26 5.95
C GLN A 620 50.50 21.05 5.66
N THR A 621 50.50 21.88 4.62
CA THR A 621 51.63 22.75 4.23
C THR A 621 51.49 24.20 4.72
N ARG A 622 50.41 24.52 5.44
CA ARG A 622 49.96 25.88 5.79
C ARG A 622 49.61 26.02 7.28
N SER A 623 50.11 25.11 8.12
CA SER A 623 49.74 24.97 9.53
C SER A 623 50.34 26.06 10.42
N SER A 624 49.62 26.42 11.48
CA SER A 624 50.12 27.24 12.57
C SER A 624 49.65 26.65 13.89
N LYS A 625 50.34 26.93 15.01
CA LYS A 625 49.96 26.42 16.33
C LYS A 625 48.48 26.68 16.65
N LYS A 626 47.99 27.89 16.34
CA LYS A 626 46.59 28.28 16.55
C LYS A 626 45.63 27.47 15.69
N LEU A 627 45.96 27.22 14.42
CA LEU A 627 45.13 26.37 13.56
C LEU A 627 45.11 24.92 14.04
N GLU A 628 46.26 24.34 14.41
CA GLU A 628 46.31 22.96 14.89
C GLU A 628 45.45 22.78 16.15
N THR A 629 45.42 23.75 17.05
CA THR A 629 44.50 23.77 18.19
C THR A 629 43.01 23.84 17.76
N ILE A 630 42.68 24.54 16.68
CA ILE A 630 41.30 24.60 16.13
C ILE A 630 40.93 23.26 15.44
N LEU A 631 41.86 22.63 14.74
CA LEU A 631 41.68 21.30 14.15
C LEU A 631 41.58 20.21 15.22
N GLU A 632 42.32 20.33 16.32
CA GLU A 632 42.15 19.48 17.49
C GLU A 632 40.78 19.70 18.16
N SER A 633 40.32 20.94 18.27
CA SER A 633 38.94 21.26 18.72
C SER A 633 37.88 20.55 17.85
N MET A 634 38.13 20.44 16.54
CA MET A 634 37.29 19.69 15.60
C MET A 634 37.34 18.17 15.83
N ASP A 635 38.52 17.60 16.10
CA ASP A 635 38.72 16.19 16.47
C ASP A 635 38.02 15.83 17.81
N GLN A 636 37.96 16.76 18.78
CA GLN A 636 37.19 16.55 20.02
C GLN A 636 35.67 16.65 19.79
N LEU A 637 35.19 17.62 18.99
CA LEU A 637 33.77 17.69 18.62
C LEU A 637 33.31 16.45 17.83
N HIS A 638 34.19 15.81 17.05
CA HIS A 638 33.92 14.52 16.42
C HIS A 638 33.62 13.41 17.45
N LYS A 639 34.41 13.29 18.53
CA LYS A 639 34.17 12.30 19.60
C LYS A 639 32.86 12.57 20.34
N ILE A 640 32.62 13.83 20.70
CA ILE A 640 31.38 14.28 21.36
C ILE A 640 30.16 13.95 20.48
N MET A 641 30.25 14.18 19.17
CA MET A 641 29.19 13.80 18.20
C MET A 641 29.02 12.27 18.08
N ARG A 642 30.11 11.49 18.06
CA ARG A 642 30.10 10.02 18.01
C ARG A 642 29.38 9.41 19.22
N LEU A 643 29.69 9.91 20.42
CA LEU A 643 29.13 9.44 21.69
C LEU A 643 27.71 9.98 21.92
N SER A 644 27.33 11.10 21.29
CA SER A 644 25.95 11.62 21.31
C SER A 644 24.97 10.89 20.37
N THR A 645 25.26 9.65 19.97
CA THR A 645 24.41 8.86 19.05
C THR A 645 23.36 8.03 19.80
N ASN A 646 22.42 7.43 19.05
CA ASN A 646 21.38 6.56 19.59
C ASN A 646 21.94 5.21 20.04
N LYS A 647 22.62 5.21 21.19
CA LYS A 647 22.99 4.03 21.98
C LYS A 647 23.01 4.38 23.47
N LEU A 648 23.25 3.39 24.32
CA LEU A 648 23.66 3.64 25.70
C LEU A 648 25.20 3.70 25.76
N LEU A 649 25.72 4.51 26.68
CA LEU A 649 27.14 4.63 27.03
C LEU A 649 27.39 3.89 28.33
N ASP A 650 28.45 3.09 28.38
CA ASP A 650 29.02 2.63 29.65
C ASP A 650 29.85 3.74 30.32
N ASP A 651 30.25 3.53 31.57
CA ASP A 651 30.98 4.54 32.34
C ASP A 651 32.30 4.97 31.68
N THR A 652 32.98 4.07 30.95
CA THR A 652 34.25 4.39 30.26
C THR A 652 34.03 5.30 29.05
N GLU A 653 32.88 5.17 28.39
CA GLU A 653 32.47 6.06 27.31
C GLU A 653 31.91 7.40 27.81
N ILE A 654 31.33 7.43 29.02
CA ILE A 654 30.97 8.67 29.72
C ILE A 654 32.25 9.43 30.14
N GLU A 655 33.28 8.72 30.60
CA GLU A 655 34.62 9.29 30.84
C GLU A 655 35.30 9.79 29.55
N GLU A 656 35.24 9.04 28.44
CA GLU A 656 35.76 9.52 27.14
C GLU A 656 35.05 10.80 26.70
N PHE A 657 33.73 10.88 26.89
CA PHE A 657 32.92 12.06 26.58
C PHE A 657 33.32 13.27 27.43
N GLU A 658 33.46 13.10 28.75
CA GLU A 658 33.89 14.19 29.64
C GLU A 658 35.32 14.66 29.31
N GLU A 659 36.23 13.73 29.02
CA GLU A 659 37.62 14.06 28.67
C GLU A 659 37.73 14.73 27.30
N ALA A 660 36.85 14.38 26.35
CA ALA A 660 36.73 15.12 25.09
C ALA A 660 36.24 16.57 25.32
N ILE A 661 35.32 16.80 26.27
CA ILE A 661 34.88 18.15 26.66
C ILE A 661 36.01 18.94 27.32
N LYS A 662 36.75 18.33 28.27
CA LYS A 662 37.91 18.96 28.93
C LYS A 662 38.97 19.37 27.91
N LYS A 663 39.34 18.47 27.01
CA LYS A 663 40.28 18.75 25.91
C LYS A 663 39.76 19.84 24.97
N PHE A 664 38.48 19.80 24.57
CA PHE A 664 37.85 20.84 23.75
C PHE A 664 37.94 22.22 24.41
N VAL A 665 37.57 22.35 25.69
CA VAL A 665 37.68 23.63 26.42
C VAL A 665 39.12 24.11 26.53
N SER A 666 40.09 23.22 26.76
CA SER A 666 41.52 23.58 26.76
C SER A 666 41.95 24.16 25.40
N CYS A 667 41.57 23.50 24.29
CA CYS A 667 41.86 24.00 22.96
C CYS A 667 41.18 25.36 22.67
N LEU A 668 39.96 25.59 23.18
CA LEU A 668 39.33 26.91 23.06
C LEU A 668 40.04 27.99 23.89
N LYS A 669 40.59 27.65 25.07
CA LYS A 669 41.42 28.58 25.87
C LYS A 669 42.71 28.97 25.16
N ASP A 670 43.38 28.02 24.52
CA ASP A 670 44.63 28.26 23.81
C ASP A 670 44.45 29.03 22.49
N SER A 671 43.33 28.81 21.77
CA SER A 671 43.10 29.39 20.44
C SER A 671 42.19 30.63 20.42
N LEU A 672 41.21 30.71 21.34
CA LEU A 672 40.15 31.73 21.38
C LEU A 672 39.89 32.26 22.82
N PRO A 673 40.92 32.61 23.62
CA PRO A 673 40.75 32.96 25.04
C PRO A 673 39.79 34.13 25.29
N SER A 674 39.73 35.09 24.36
CA SER A 674 38.89 36.30 24.44
C SER A 674 37.42 36.08 24.05
N ASP A 675 37.05 34.91 23.55
CA ASP A 675 35.69 34.68 23.06
C ASP A 675 34.65 34.58 24.18
N SER A 676 33.43 35.03 23.91
CA SER A 676 32.31 34.84 24.81
C SER A 676 31.85 33.38 24.89
N VAL A 677 31.61 32.91 26.11
CA VAL A 677 30.93 31.62 26.37
C VAL A 677 29.49 31.71 25.83
N THR A 678 29.08 30.72 25.03
CA THR A 678 27.70 30.64 24.49
C THR A 678 26.83 29.74 25.33
N LEU A 679 25.50 29.86 25.21
CA LEU A 679 24.54 28.93 25.82
C LEU A 679 24.88 27.47 25.49
N LYS A 680 25.21 27.18 24.22
CA LYS A 680 25.59 25.84 23.76
C LYS A 680 26.89 25.33 24.39
N LEU A 681 27.89 26.20 24.61
CA LEU A 681 29.14 25.82 25.28
C LEU A 681 28.91 25.57 26.78
N HIS A 682 28.17 26.46 27.44
CA HIS A 682 27.80 26.29 28.84
C HIS A 682 26.97 25.02 29.08
N THR A 683 26.00 24.71 28.20
CA THR A 683 25.22 23.45 28.30
C THR A 683 26.10 22.22 28.12
N LEU A 684 27.02 22.22 27.13
CA LEU A 684 27.95 21.11 26.96
C LEU A 684 28.82 20.87 28.21
N VAL A 685 29.41 21.95 28.72
CA VAL A 685 30.42 21.86 29.80
C VAL A 685 29.81 21.51 31.14
N HIS A 686 28.61 22.02 31.45
CA HIS A 686 28.05 21.93 32.80
C HIS A 686 26.79 21.05 32.94
N HIS A 687 26.13 20.66 31.84
CA HIS A 687 24.82 19.95 31.89
C HIS A 687 24.79 18.62 31.12
N SER A 688 25.63 18.45 30.10
CA SER A 688 25.68 17.19 29.35
C SER A 688 26.08 15.99 30.22
N ARG A 689 27.00 16.17 31.19
CA ARG A 689 27.40 15.08 32.10
C ARG A 689 26.25 14.58 32.97
N ASP A 690 25.41 15.48 33.52
CA ASP A 690 24.31 15.07 34.40
C ASP A 690 23.32 14.18 33.63
N VAL A 691 22.96 14.58 32.41
CA VAL A 691 22.05 13.82 31.53
C VAL A 691 22.64 12.45 31.18
N LEU A 692 23.95 12.33 30.95
CA LEU A 692 24.59 11.02 30.77
C LEU A 692 24.62 10.19 32.06
N THR A 693 24.82 10.83 33.22
CA THR A 693 24.87 10.14 34.52
C THR A 693 23.50 9.60 34.96
N GLU A 694 22.40 10.25 34.55
CA GLU A 694 21.04 9.80 34.85
C GLU A 694 20.40 8.91 33.77
N GLN A 695 20.88 8.97 32.52
CA GLN A 695 20.17 8.38 31.37
C GLN A 695 21.07 7.51 30.48
N HIS A 696 22.38 7.47 30.72
CA HIS A 696 23.40 6.78 29.91
C HIS A 696 23.34 7.11 28.41
N THR A 697 22.70 8.20 28.00
CA THR A 697 22.52 8.54 26.57
C THR A 697 22.18 10.00 26.34
N HIS A 698 22.61 10.49 25.18
CA HIS A 698 22.16 11.75 24.59
C HIS A 698 21.33 11.56 23.31
N GLY A 699 21.37 10.37 22.71
CA GLY A 699 20.78 10.13 21.39
C GLY A 699 19.52 9.27 21.40
N ARG A 700 19.12 8.67 22.53
CA ARG A 700 17.89 7.84 22.59
C ARG A 700 16.64 8.65 22.32
N LEU A 701 16.55 9.90 22.76
CA LEU A 701 15.52 10.83 22.32
C LEU A 701 16.21 12.11 21.84
N SER A 702 16.10 12.41 20.54
CA SER A 702 16.77 13.56 19.90
C SER A 702 15.86 14.29 18.93
N GLU A 703 16.23 15.52 18.60
CA GLU A 703 15.47 16.37 17.70
C GLU A 703 15.57 15.94 16.22
N GLN A 704 16.55 15.11 15.86
CA GLN A 704 16.78 14.63 14.48
C GLN A 704 15.55 13.94 13.89
N GLY A 705 14.82 13.18 14.71
CA GLY A 705 13.58 12.52 14.27
C GLY A 705 12.43 13.50 14.04
N ILE A 706 12.40 14.60 14.79
CA ILE A 706 11.40 15.68 14.65
C ILE A 706 11.66 16.45 13.35
N GLU A 707 12.90 16.87 13.10
CA GLU A 707 13.34 17.55 11.86
C GLU A 707 13.02 16.71 10.60
N ALA A 708 13.25 15.39 10.68
CA ALA A 708 12.90 14.45 9.61
C ALA A 708 11.38 14.31 9.42
N THR A 709 10.60 14.27 10.51
CA THR A 709 9.13 14.19 10.48
C THR A 709 8.51 15.50 9.96
N HIS A 710 9.11 16.65 10.30
CA HIS A 710 8.75 17.96 9.78
C HIS A 710 9.02 18.07 8.27
N SER A 711 10.19 17.59 7.84
CA SER A 711 10.56 17.49 6.42
C SER A 711 9.63 16.58 5.62
N LEU A 712 9.11 15.52 6.25
CA LEU A 712 8.08 14.65 5.68
C LEU A 712 6.70 15.35 5.61
N PHE A 713 6.26 16.05 6.66
CA PHE A 713 5.04 16.86 6.64
C PHE A 713 5.06 17.85 5.47
N ASN A 714 6.14 18.63 5.34
CA ASN A 714 6.23 19.68 4.30
C ASN A 714 6.28 19.09 2.87
N ARG A 715 6.66 17.82 2.73
CA ARG A 715 6.56 17.05 1.47
C ARG A 715 5.12 16.61 1.18
N LEU A 716 4.41 16.13 2.21
CA LEU A 716 2.99 15.75 2.12
C LEU A 716 2.09 16.98 1.89
N GLU A 717 2.39 18.14 2.47
CA GLU A 717 1.65 19.38 2.25
C GLU A 717 1.69 19.84 0.79
N ARG A 718 2.87 19.74 0.14
CA ARG A 718 3.00 19.99 -1.30
C ARG A 718 2.22 18.96 -2.14
N ARG A 719 2.21 17.68 -1.74
CA ARG A 719 1.43 16.62 -2.42
C ARG A 719 -0.09 16.86 -2.31
N PHE A 720 -0.55 17.34 -1.16
CA PHE A 720 -1.96 17.59 -0.86
C PHE A 720 -2.41 19.05 -1.11
N VAL A 721 -1.64 19.84 -1.85
CA VAL A 721 -1.94 21.24 -2.16
C VAL A 721 -3.30 21.43 -2.86
N SER A 722 -3.78 20.41 -3.58
CA SER A 722 -5.09 20.35 -4.23
C SER A 722 -6.28 20.53 -3.27
N PHE A 723 -6.14 20.14 -1.99
CA PHE A 723 -7.12 20.47 -0.96
C PHE A 723 -7.07 21.99 -0.68
N ARG A 724 -8.04 22.73 -1.22
CA ARG A 724 -8.20 24.18 -0.97
C ARG A 724 -8.43 24.51 0.51
N CYS A 725 -9.12 23.65 1.24
CA CYS A 725 -9.34 23.81 2.68
C CYS A 725 -8.14 23.28 3.49
N LYS A 726 -7.42 24.17 4.19
CA LYS A 726 -6.29 23.81 5.08
C LYS A 726 -6.66 22.75 6.11
N LYS A 727 -7.82 22.88 6.76
CA LYS A 727 -8.33 21.91 7.75
C LYS A 727 -8.44 20.49 7.16
N ALA A 728 -9.02 20.34 5.97
CA ALA A 728 -9.09 19.04 5.30
C ALA A 728 -7.69 18.54 4.88
N ARG A 729 -6.85 19.44 4.35
CA ARG A 729 -5.46 19.13 3.96
C ARG A 729 -4.66 18.56 5.14
N TYR A 730 -4.70 19.23 6.29
CA TYR A 730 -3.88 18.86 7.45
C TYR A 730 -4.39 17.58 8.13
N MET A 731 -5.71 17.34 8.17
CA MET A 731 -6.27 16.04 8.57
C MET A 731 -5.74 14.90 7.69
N HIS A 732 -5.65 15.08 6.36
CA HIS A 732 -5.10 14.06 5.46
C HIS A 732 -3.58 13.90 5.62
N ILE A 733 -2.81 14.97 5.86
CA ILE A 733 -1.38 14.84 6.15
C ILE A 733 -1.16 14.04 7.45
N VAL A 734 -1.91 14.33 8.52
CA VAL A 734 -1.82 13.59 9.79
C VAL A 734 -2.24 12.13 9.61
N GLN A 735 -3.29 11.83 8.82
CA GLN A 735 -3.66 10.44 8.48
C GLN A 735 -2.50 9.69 7.80
N GLU A 736 -1.82 10.29 6.81
CA GLU A 736 -0.71 9.62 6.11
C GLU A 736 0.58 9.53 6.96
N LEU A 737 0.76 10.41 7.95
CA LEU A 737 1.82 10.29 8.96
C LEU A 737 1.54 9.13 9.94
N LEU A 738 0.31 9.02 10.45
CA LEU A 738 -0.15 7.91 11.30
C LEU A 738 -0.09 6.55 10.60
N TYR A 739 -0.18 6.53 9.27
CA TYR A 739 0.09 5.33 8.49
C TYR A 739 1.58 5.02 8.40
N GLN A 740 2.43 6.02 8.16
CA GLN A 740 3.87 5.80 8.03
C GLN A 740 4.52 5.37 9.36
N SER A 741 3.93 5.75 10.50
CA SER A 741 4.33 5.23 11.82
C SER A 741 3.89 3.77 12.10
N LYS A 742 2.97 3.21 11.30
CA LYS A 742 2.59 1.78 11.38
C LYS A 742 3.28 0.87 10.36
N ASN A 743 3.89 1.43 9.31
CA ASN A 743 4.50 0.66 8.22
C ASN A 743 5.89 0.08 8.57
N SER A 744 5.94 -0.65 9.67
CA SER A 744 6.88 -1.76 9.91
C SER A 744 6.55 -2.89 8.91
N PRO A 745 7.55 -3.57 8.30
CA PRO A 745 7.28 -4.62 7.31
C PRO A 745 6.41 -5.77 7.85
N ASN A 746 6.45 -6.03 9.16
CA ASN A 746 5.69 -7.08 9.82
C ASN A 746 4.17 -6.84 9.81
N PHE A 747 3.69 -5.60 9.64
CA PHE A 747 2.25 -5.29 9.56
C PHE A 747 1.59 -6.02 8.38
N PHE A 748 2.33 -6.23 7.28
CA PHE A 748 1.87 -6.98 6.11
C PHE A 748 1.82 -8.49 6.31
N ALA A 749 2.48 -9.01 7.36
CA ALA A 749 2.40 -10.43 7.73
C ALA A 749 1.28 -10.69 8.74
N GLY A 750 1.20 -9.90 9.81
CA GLY A 750 0.23 -10.12 10.90
C GLY A 750 -1.23 -10.04 10.46
N PHE A 751 -1.61 -8.96 9.74
CA PHE A 751 -2.99 -8.79 9.28
C PHE A 751 -3.44 -9.81 8.21
N GLY A 752 -2.51 -10.55 7.61
CA GLY A 752 -2.83 -11.66 6.70
C GLY A 752 -3.45 -12.86 7.40
N TYR A 753 -3.19 -13.06 8.70
CA TYR A 753 -3.73 -14.19 9.46
C TYR A 753 -5.06 -13.88 10.15
N CYS A 754 -5.23 -12.67 10.70
CA CYS A 754 -6.44 -12.31 11.47
C CYS A 754 -7.70 -12.06 10.61
N LEU A 755 -7.58 -11.93 9.29
CA LEU A 755 -8.71 -11.72 8.36
C LEU A 755 -9.01 -12.93 7.46
N LEU A 756 -8.43 -14.11 7.74
CA LEU A 756 -8.79 -15.37 7.08
C LEU A 756 -10.04 -16.06 7.67
N PHE A 757 -10.67 -15.45 8.69
CA PHE A 757 -11.96 -15.89 9.22
C PHE A 757 -13.08 -14.96 8.76
N ARG A 758 -13.78 -15.41 7.71
CA ARG A 758 -15.17 -15.10 7.30
C ARG A 758 -15.79 -13.78 7.76
N GLU A 759 -16.13 -12.93 6.80
CA GLU A 759 -17.52 -12.95 6.30
C GLU A 759 -17.51 -13.58 4.90
#